data_AF-A0A9X0I034-F1
#
_entry.id   AF-A0A9X0I034-F1
#
_cell.length_a   1.000
_cell.length_b   1.000
_cell.length_c   1.000
_cell.angle_alpha   90.00
_cell.angle_beta   90.00
_cell.angle_gamma   90.00
#
_symmetry.space_group_name_H-M   'P 1'
#
loop_
_entity.id
_entity.type
_entity.pdbx_description
1 polymer ?
#
loop_
_entity_poly.entity_id
_entity_poly.type
_entity_poly.pdbx_seq_one_letter_code
_entity_poly.pdbx_strand_id
1 'polypeptide(L)'
;MEPQVAAGQAQPETVRLGLRMLRDYHRPTLARMRALLRSMVTSFVVLSATFWLLPGVTTTGLVGLLWLVGLVTAVGAVLRPLLLALATALGGLGALAIGVGVQALVMYVALRLAPEAHVAGFPVAFAAAWLAVALAAMVNWLADAGTDDSFVSEMLRLMSRVRRSLDGRPRWRPWRRAAATSTEDAEPAAGLLIIQLDGVAAPVVQWAVRAGNLPTIGRWLRSGSHRMTRWHTGLPATTPAAQAGLLYGEVDHVPAYRWYEKATADGEPGRLVVTSRPRDAAEVERRVSTGRGLLRDGGVSISTAFSGDAPTSLFTISRAGLPGRSTPGYAAFMTSPYGFARAVVLGAGQVLRELHGARRRRVRGVQPRADRGGSYLAVRPLASLLSDLNVALIAEQMARGAPVIFCDFVDYDEVAHHAGPARPEAMAALETLDHTLGILHRLTAEGARRYHVVVLSDHGQSQGATFRQRYGESLTQLVRRLTATQEILPAPVDDEPGGRPETWERVDRLLTEVTGRSGMTATATRVAARSATGTPAAADPAPAVDHNEPETVVVASGNLAMIYLAHHPGRLTRDRVDAVAPGLIDGLTAHPGIGLVVVDSAAGPLAIGARGVHRLSDGQVDGDDPLTPYGPRARHDLLRHQQMAHVGDLVVISAVEPGLEEVPAFEELVGSHGGLGGWQNEAVLIHPADWPQQGELVGPDAVHRQLLGWLHRLGLRQPDNPASPANPTSLTSPTSPTGPVRPAEPVTLVAEPTAGVGVPTSPVPG
;
A
#
# COMPACT_ATOMS: atom_id res chain seq x y z
N MET A 1 -67.49 -46.62 17.51
CA MET A 1 -68.12 -45.76 16.49
C MET A 1 -67.75 -44.33 16.87
N GLU A 2 -67.41 -43.46 15.90
CA GLU A 2 -66.86 -42.10 16.11
C GLU A 2 -65.44 -42.03 16.75
N PRO A 3 -64.63 -40.98 16.49
CA PRO A 3 -63.98 -40.86 15.17
C PRO A 3 -62.47 -40.54 15.23
N GLN A 4 -61.77 -40.80 14.11
CA GLN A 4 -60.41 -40.31 13.90
C GLN A 4 -60.42 -38.79 13.65
N VAL A 5 -59.67 -38.02 14.46
CA VAL A 5 -59.40 -36.61 14.17
C VAL A 5 -58.14 -36.51 13.30
N ALA A 6 -58.25 -35.75 12.21
CA ALA A 6 -57.26 -35.72 11.14
C ALA A 6 -55.89 -35.17 11.56
N ALA A 7 -54.83 -35.77 11.04
CA ALA A 7 -53.47 -35.24 11.13
C ALA A 7 -53.34 -33.96 10.28
N GLY A 8 -53.39 -32.80 10.94
CA GLY A 8 -53.04 -31.52 10.31
C GLY A 8 -51.57 -31.52 9.90
N GLN A 9 -51.28 -31.60 8.60
CA GLN A 9 -49.93 -31.53 8.07
C GLN A 9 -49.27 -30.21 8.50
N ALA A 10 -48.27 -30.29 9.38
CA ALA A 10 -47.48 -29.14 9.77
C ALA A 10 -46.68 -28.65 8.55
N GLN A 11 -47.02 -27.45 8.05
CA GLN A 11 -46.32 -26.84 6.93
C GLN A 11 -44.81 -26.69 7.24
N PRO A 12 -43.92 -26.91 6.26
CA PRO A 12 -42.48 -26.77 6.45
C PRO A 12 -42.08 -25.42 7.04
N GLU A 13 -41.02 -25.38 7.86
CA GLU A 13 -40.55 -24.13 8.49
C GLU A 13 -40.26 -23.02 7.48
N THR A 14 -39.79 -23.36 6.28
CA THR A 14 -39.57 -22.44 5.16
C THR A 14 -40.85 -21.70 4.76
N VAL A 15 -42.00 -22.38 4.73
CA VAL A 15 -43.31 -21.79 4.40
C VAL A 15 -43.77 -20.85 5.53
N ARG A 16 -43.57 -21.23 6.80
CA ARG A 16 -43.84 -20.35 7.95
C ARG A 16 -42.95 -19.11 7.97
N LEU A 17 -41.69 -19.23 7.57
CA LEU A 17 -40.76 -18.11 7.47
C LEU A 17 -41.20 -17.12 6.37
N GLY A 18 -41.56 -17.63 5.18
CA GLY A 18 -42.10 -16.82 4.08
C GLY A 18 -43.39 -16.08 4.46
N LEU A 19 -44.34 -16.75 5.12
CA LEU A 19 -45.59 -16.15 5.60
C LEU A 19 -45.36 -15.04 6.66
N ARG A 20 -44.35 -15.18 7.54
CA ARG A 20 -43.96 -14.11 8.48
C ARG A 20 -43.35 -12.91 7.74
N MET A 21 -42.44 -13.14 6.79
CA MET A 21 -41.85 -12.06 5.99
C MET A 21 -42.89 -11.26 5.18
N LEU A 22 -43.92 -11.94 4.65
CA LEU A 22 -45.07 -11.29 4.00
C LEU A 22 -45.86 -10.40 4.97
N ARG A 23 -46.11 -10.85 6.20
CA ARG A 23 -46.89 -10.11 7.20
C ARG A 23 -46.21 -8.82 7.67
N ASP A 24 -44.88 -8.83 7.79
CA ASP A 24 -44.08 -7.67 8.22
C ASP A 24 -43.63 -6.77 7.05
N TYR A 25 -44.12 -7.01 5.82
CA TYR A 25 -43.74 -6.26 4.63
C TYR A 25 -44.28 -4.81 4.60
N HIS A 26 -45.35 -4.52 5.34
CA HIS A 26 -46.08 -3.25 5.23
C HIS A 26 -45.51 -2.06 6.01
N ARG A 27 -44.56 -2.25 6.95
CA ARG A 27 -44.00 -1.13 7.74
C ARG A 27 -42.90 -0.38 6.94
N PRO A 28 -43.02 0.94 6.68
CA PRO A 28 -41.96 1.69 6.03
C PRO A 28 -40.81 1.92 7.01
N THR A 29 -39.61 1.45 6.65
CA THR A 29 -38.37 1.73 7.39
C THR A 29 -37.40 2.52 6.51
N LEU A 30 -36.51 3.28 7.14
CA LEU A 30 -35.48 4.08 6.46
C LEU A 30 -34.62 3.22 5.50
N ALA A 31 -34.36 1.96 5.86
CA ALA A 31 -33.71 0.97 5.00
C ALA A 31 -34.54 0.61 3.76
N ARG A 32 -35.86 0.43 3.89
CA ARG A 32 -36.77 0.17 2.75
C ARG A 32 -36.87 1.37 1.82
N MET A 33 -36.89 2.60 2.35
CA MET A 33 -36.86 3.83 1.52
C MET A 33 -35.56 3.95 0.73
N ARG A 34 -34.40 3.70 1.36
CA ARG A 34 -33.10 3.64 0.65
C ARG A 34 -33.07 2.55 -0.43
N ALA A 35 -33.64 1.37 -0.15
CA ALA A 35 -33.71 0.28 -1.12
C ALA A 35 -34.63 0.59 -2.32
N LEU A 36 -35.75 1.28 -2.09
CA LEU A 36 -36.65 1.77 -3.15
C LEU A 36 -35.98 2.85 -4.00
N LEU A 37 -35.32 3.83 -3.38
CA LEU A 37 -34.57 4.87 -4.09
C LEU A 37 -33.45 4.25 -4.95
N ARG A 38 -32.68 3.30 -4.40
CA ARG A 38 -31.68 2.54 -5.17
C ARG A 38 -32.32 1.83 -6.35
N SER A 39 -33.46 1.16 -6.14
CA SER A 39 -34.19 0.46 -7.20
C SER A 39 -34.61 1.41 -8.33
N MET A 40 -35.16 2.59 -8.01
CA MET A 40 -35.53 3.60 -9.02
C MET A 40 -34.32 4.08 -9.82
N VAL A 41 -33.20 4.40 -9.14
CA VAL A 41 -31.97 4.85 -9.81
C VAL A 41 -31.40 3.76 -10.71
N THR A 42 -31.33 2.51 -10.23
CA THR A 42 -30.91 1.36 -11.06
C THR A 42 -31.84 1.18 -12.25
N SER A 43 -33.16 1.17 -12.06
CA SER A 43 -34.13 1.04 -13.16
C SER A 43 -34.02 2.18 -14.17
N PHE A 44 -33.77 3.42 -13.75
CA PHE A 44 -33.54 4.57 -14.64
C PHE A 44 -32.30 4.39 -15.51
N VAL A 45 -31.15 4.07 -14.91
CA VAL A 45 -29.89 3.86 -15.63
C VAL A 45 -30.02 2.68 -16.61
N VAL A 46 -30.62 1.57 -16.17
CA VAL A 46 -30.82 0.36 -16.97
C VAL A 46 -31.74 0.59 -18.16
N LEU A 47 -32.89 1.23 -17.95
CA LEU A 47 -33.85 1.53 -19.02
C LEU A 47 -33.27 2.52 -20.03
N SER A 48 -32.60 3.58 -19.55
CA SER A 48 -31.90 4.54 -20.42
C SER A 48 -30.87 3.86 -21.32
N ALA A 49 -30.03 3.00 -20.74
CA ALA A 49 -29.02 2.26 -21.49
C ALA A 49 -29.64 1.21 -22.45
N THR A 50 -30.74 0.57 -22.05
CA THR A 50 -31.45 -0.39 -22.91
C THR A 50 -32.04 0.30 -24.14
N PHE A 51 -32.66 1.48 -23.98
CA PHE A 51 -33.21 2.25 -25.10
C PHE A 51 -32.13 2.86 -26.01
N TRP A 52 -30.98 3.23 -25.44
CA TRP A 52 -29.84 3.70 -26.23
C TRP A 52 -29.22 2.57 -27.08
N LEU A 53 -29.16 1.34 -26.55
CA LEU A 53 -28.59 0.17 -27.24
C LEU A 53 -29.55 -0.53 -28.21
N LEU A 54 -30.87 -0.44 -27.98
CA LEU A 54 -31.90 -1.08 -28.81
C LEU A 54 -32.76 -0.01 -29.51
N PRO A 55 -32.43 0.41 -30.75
CA PRO A 55 -33.18 1.44 -31.48
C PRO A 55 -34.64 1.03 -31.82
N GLY A 56 -35.02 -0.23 -31.59
CA GLY A 56 -36.40 -0.71 -31.72
C GLY A 56 -37.30 -0.48 -30.50
N VAL A 57 -36.83 0.24 -29.47
CA VAL A 57 -37.62 0.66 -28.30
C VAL A 57 -37.36 2.13 -27.99
N THR A 58 -38.39 2.97 -28.08
CA THR A 58 -38.29 4.42 -27.85
C THR A 58 -39.35 4.92 -26.87
N THR A 59 -39.04 6.02 -26.18
CA THR A 59 -39.97 6.75 -25.30
C THR A 59 -39.89 8.25 -25.60
N THR A 60 -41.02 8.95 -25.58
CA THR A 60 -41.07 10.40 -25.85
C THR A 60 -40.59 11.22 -24.65
N GLY A 61 -39.26 11.35 -24.53
CA GLY A 61 -38.61 12.27 -23.59
C GLY A 61 -38.54 11.78 -22.14
N LEU A 62 -38.00 12.66 -21.29
CA LEU A 62 -37.63 12.32 -19.90
C LEU A 62 -38.83 11.92 -19.03
N VAL A 63 -40.01 12.48 -19.29
CA VAL A 63 -41.23 12.23 -18.50
C VAL A 63 -41.75 10.81 -18.72
N GLY A 64 -41.84 10.34 -19.96
CA GLY A 64 -42.24 8.97 -20.28
C GLY A 64 -41.28 7.92 -19.69
N LEU A 65 -39.96 8.20 -19.73
CA LEU A 65 -38.94 7.36 -19.09
C LEU A 65 -39.12 7.29 -17.57
N LEU A 66 -39.32 8.43 -16.88
CA LEU A 66 -39.53 8.47 -15.43
C LEU A 66 -40.82 7.74 -15.01
N TRP A 67 -41.90 7.87 -15.80
CA TRP A 67 -43.13 7.09 -15.59
C TRP A 67 -42.90 5.59 -15.70
N LEU A 68 -42.17 5.13 -16.73
CA LEU A 68 -41.84 3.72 -16.91
C LEU A 68 -40.97 3.18 -15.75
N VAL A 69 -39.98 3.96 -15.29
CA VAL A 69 -39.16 3.64 -14.11
C VAL A 69 -40.02 3.49 -12.86
N GLY A 70 -40.96 4.42 -12.64
CA GLY A 70 -41.92 4.35 -11.54
C GLY A 70 -42.79 3.10 -11.59
N LEU A 71 -43.34 2.79 -12.78
CA LEU A 71 -44.18 1.61 -13.00
C LEU A 71 -43.42 0.30 -12.77
N VAL A 72 -42.23 0.14 -13.36
CA VAL A 72 -41.38 -1.04 -13.17
C VAL A 72 -40.98 -1.20 -11.71
N THR A 73 -40.66 -0.10 -11.01
CA THR A 73 -40.32 -0.14 -9.57
C THR A 73 -41.53 -0.54 -8.72
N ALA A 74 -42.71 0.01 -9.00
CA ALA A 74 -43.94 -0.29 -8.25
C ALA A 74 -44.36 -1.77 -8.44
N VAL A 75 -44.42 -2.24 -9.69
CA VAL A 75 -44.74 -3.64 -10.01
C VAL A 75 -43.70 -4.58 -9.41
N GLY A 76 -42.41 -4.24 -9.53
CA GLY A 76 -41.32 -4.99 -8.91
C GLY A 76 -41.44 -5.08 -7.39
N ALA A 77 -41.79 -3.99 -6.71
CA ALA A 77 -41.98 -3.95 -5.25
C ALA A 77 -43.15 -4.82 -4.78
N VAL A 78 -44.24 -4.89 -5.55
CA VAL A 78 -45.40 -5.76 -5.27
C VAL A 78 -45.08 -7.24 -5.50
N LEU A 79 -44.33 -7.57 -6.55
CA LEU A 79 -43.98 -8.95 -6.88
C LEU A 79 -42.82 -9.50 -6.01
N ARG A 80 -41.99 -8.64 -5.43
CA ARG A 80 -40.81 -9.02 -4.63
C ARG A 80 -41.09 -10.01 -3.48
N PRO A 81 -42.12 -9.85 -2.61
CA PRO A 81 -42.40 -10.83 -1.56
C PRO A 81 -42.84 -12.21 -2.11
N LEU A 82 -43.57 -12.23 -3.23
CA LEU A 82 -43.93 -13.48 -3.93
C LEU A 82 -42.67 -14.19 -4.47
N LEU A 83 -41.80 -13.43 -5.15
CA LEU A 83 -40.52 -13.91 -5.64
C LEU A 83 -39.63 -14.46 -4.52
N LEU A 84 -39.59 -13.78 -3.36
CA LEU A 84 -38.78 -14.22 -2.22
C LEU A 84 -39.27 -15.55 -1.64
N ALA A 85 -40.59 -15.69 -1.44
CA ALA A 85 -41.20 -16.93 -0.96
C ALA A 85 -40.97 -18.09 -1.94
N LEU A 86 -41.11 -17.84 -3.24
CA LEU A 86 -40.93 -18.83 -4.30
C LEU A 86 -39.45 -19.22 -4.47
N ALA A 87 -38.52 -18.27 -4.32
CA ALA A 87 -37.08 -18.52 -4.27
C ALA A 87 -36.68 -19.40 -3.07
N THR A 88 -37.27 -19.17 -1.89
CA THR A 88 -37.03 -20.03 -0.71
C THR A 88 -37.59 -21.46 -0.87
N ALA A 89 -38.55 -21.69 -1.77
CA ALA A 89 -39.12 -23.00 -2.03
C ALA A 89 -38.36 -23.79 -3.13
N LEU A 90 -37.87 -23.12 -4.17
CA LEU A 90 -37.27 -23.75 -5.36
C LEU A 90 -35.73 -23.68 -5.42
N GLY A 91 -35.09 -23.04 -4.44
CA GLY A 91 -33.64 -22.88 -4.36
C GLY A 91 -33.07 -21.91 -5.41
N GLY A 92 -31.74 -21.74 -5.40
CA GLY A 92 -31.07 -20.65 -6.13
C GLY A 92 -31.26 -20.66 -7.65
N LEU A 93 -31.29 -21.84 -8.28
CA LEU A 93 -31.50 -21.96 -9.74
C LEU A 93 -32.96 -21.66 -10.13
N GLY A 94 -33.94 -22.11 -9.33
CA GLY A 94 -35.35 -21.76 -9.53
C GLY A 94 -35.60 -20.27 -9.33
N ALA A 95 -34.99 -19.68 -8.28
CA ALA A 95 -35.03 -18.24 -8.02
C ALA A 95 -34.49 -17.42 -9.19
N LEU A 96 -33.39 -17.86 -9.83
CA LEU A 96 -32.82 -17.21 -11.00
C LEU A 96 -33.79 -17.26 -12.20
N ALA A 97 -34.25 -18.45 -12.57
CA ALA A 97 -35.14 -18.63 -13.74
C ALA A 97 -36.45 -17.84 -13.60
N ILE A 98 -37.05 -17.87 -12.41
CA ILE A 98 -38.29 -17.13 -12.11
C ILE A 98 -38.03 -15.62 -12.06
N GLY A 99 -36.91 -15.17 -11.47
CA GLY A 99 -36.54 -13.76 -11.43
C GLY A 99 -36.39 -13.17 -12.84
N VAL A 100 -35.73 -13.89 -13.75
CA VAL A 100 -35.59 -13.48 -15.16
C VAL A 100 -36.95 -13.48 -15.87
N GLY A 101 -37.74 -14.54 -15.73
CA GLY A 101 -39.06 -14.64 -16.37
C GLY A 101 -40.04 -13.56 -15.91
N VAL A 102 -40.08 -13.28 -14.61
CA VAL A 102 -40.90 -12.20 -14.04
C VAL A 102 -40.40 -10.84 -14.47
N GLN A 103 -39.08 -10.58 -14.47
CA GLN A 103 -38.56 -9.30 -14.95
C GLN A 103 -38.90 -9.05 -16.43
N ALA A 104 -38.89 -10.09 -17.26
CA ALA A 104 -39.32 -9.99 -18.66
C ALA A 104 -40.83 -9.74 -18.81
N LEU A 105 -41.67 -10.38 -18.00
CA LEU A 105 -43.11 -10.12 -17.96
C LEU A 105 -43.41 -8.69 -17.50
N VAL A 106 -42.74 -8.22 -16.44
CA VAL A 106 -42.87 -6.84 -15.93
C VAL A 106 -42.46 -5.83 -16.98
N MET A 107 -41.35 -6.06 -17.70
CA MET A 107 -40.92 -5.19 -18.79
C MET A 107 -41.94 -5.14 -19.93
N TYR A 108 -42.43 -6.31 -20.37
CA TYR A 108 -43.43 -6.40 -21.45
C TYR A 108 -44.74 -5.69 -21.07
N VAL A 109 -45.24 -5.89 -19.85
CA VAL A 109 -46.45 -5.24 -19.35
C VAL A 109 -46.24 -3.73 -19.18
N ALA A 110 -45.10 -3.29 -18.65
CA ALA A 110 -44.80 -1.88 -18.46
C ALA A 110 -44.69 -1.13 -19.80
N LEU A 111 -44.04 -1.72 -20.82
CA LEU A 111 -43.96 -1.16 -22.17
C LEU A 111 -45.32 -1.16 -22.90
N ARG A 112 -46.25 -2.05 -22.56
CA ARG A 112 -47.62 -2.06 -23.09
C ARG A 112 -48.55 -1.05 -22.40
N LEU A 113 -48.31 -0.74 -21.13
CA LEU A 113 -49.11 0.21 -20.34
C LEU A 113 -48.61 1.65 -20.46
N ALA A 114 -47.35 1.87 -20.87
CA ALA A 114 -46.81 3.19 -21.14
C ALA A 114 -47.39 3.73 -22.47
N PRO A 115 -48.24 4.77 -22.47
CA PRO A 115 -48.91 5.25 -23.69
C PRO A 115 -47.96 5.91 -24.71
N GLU A 116 -46.72 6.16 -24.29
CA GLU A 116 -45.67 6.86 -25.03
C GLU A 116 -44.51 5.93 -25.47
N ALA A 117 -44.55 4.64 -25.12
CA ALA A 117 -43.51 3.68 -25.45
C ALA A 117 -43.84 2.91 -26.73
N HIS A 118 -42.96 2.97 -27.73
CA HIS A 118 -43.10 2.23 -28.97
C HIS A 118 -42.14 1.03 -28.99
N VAL A 119 -42.66 -0.16 -29.33
CA VAL A 119 -41.88 -1.39 -29.43
C VAL A 119 -42.19 -2.09 -30.75
N ALA A 120 -41.16 -2.36 -31.56
CA ALA A 120 -41.33 -2.92 -32.90
C ALA A 120 -41.88 -4.37 -32.95
N GLY A 121 -41.97 -5.08 -31.82
CA GLY A 121 -42.60 -6.40 -31.72
C GLY A 121 -42.21 -7.20 -30.48
N PHE A 122 -42.84 -8.36 -30.26
CA PHE A 122 -42.54 -9.25 -29.13
C PHE A 122 -41.06 -9.67 -29.05
N PRO A 123 -40.35 -10.05 -30.14
CA PRO A 123 -38.93 -10.40 -30.07
C PRO A 123 -38.06 -9.24 -29.58
N VAL A 124 -38.39 -7.99 -29.95
CA VAL A 124 -37.67 -6.79 -29.53
C VAL A 124 -37.97 -6.48 -28.05
N ALA A 125 -39.22 -6.65 -27.60
CA ALA A 125 -39.57 -6.55 -26.18
C ALA A 125 -38.83 -7.58 -25.32
N PHE A 126 -38.71 -8.82 -25.81
CA PHE A 126 -37.99 -9.90 -25.15
C PHE A 126 -36.49 -9.66 -25.10
N ALA A 127 -35.89 -9.20 -26.20
CA ALA A 127 -34.48 -8.79 -26.24
C ALA A 127 -34.20 -7.60 -25.30
N ALA A 128 -35.07 -6.60 -25.27
CA ALA A 128 -34.97 -5.45 -24.35
C ALA A 128 -35.11 -5.88 -22.88
N ALA A 129 -36.01 -6.81 -22.58
CA ALA A 129 -36.12 -7.41 -21.25
C ALA A 129 -34.83 -8.13 -20.82
N TRP A 130 -34.26 -8.98 -21.67
CA TRP A 130 -33.00 -9.69 -21.37
C TRP A 130 -31.81 -8.75 -21.24
N LEU A 131 -31.71 -7.73 -22.11
CA LEU A 131 -30.67 -6.70 -21.99
C LEU A 131 -30.84 -5.90 -20.70
N ALA A 132 -32.06 -5.50 -20.34
CA ALA A 132 -32.34 -4.81 -19.09
C ALA A 132 -32.05 -5.69 -17.86
N VAL A 133 -32.33 -7.00 -17.90
CA VAL A 133 -31.94 -7.97 -16.86
C VAL A 133 -30.42 -8.02 -16.72
N ALA A 134 -29.68 -8.16 -17.83
CA ALA A 134 -28.22 -8.23 -17.82
C ALA A 134 -27.58 -6.92 -17.32
N LEU A 135 -28.07 -5.78 -17.79
CA LEU A 135 -27.63 -4.46 -17.33
C LEU A 135 -28.00 -4.23 -15.85
N ALA A 136 -29.19 -4.63 -15.40
CA ALA A 136 -29.58 -4.53 -13.98
C ALA A 136 -28.75 -5.46 -13.09
N ALA A 137 -28.43 -6.67 -13.55
CA ALA A 137 -27.52 -7.57 -12.87
C ALA A 137 -26.12 -6.95 -12.76
N MET A 138 -25.60 -6.35 -13.84
CA MET A 138 -24.31 -5.67 -13.86
C MET A 138 -24.29 -4.44 -12.95
N VAL A 139 -25.31 -3.57 -12.99
CA VAL A 139 -25.40 -2.37 -12.13
C VAL A 139 -25.57 -2.74 -10.64
N ASN A 140 -26.40 -3.74 -10.31
CA ASN A 140 -26.52 -4.20 -8.93
C ASN A 140 -25.24 -4.87 -8.45
N TRP A 141 -24.61 -5.73 -9.27
CA TRP A 141 -23.32 -6.33 -8.97
C TRP A 141 -22.23 -5.27 -8.75
N LEU A 142 -22.19 -4.22 -9.56
CA LEU A 142 -21.26 -3.11 -9.42
C LEU A 142 -21.51 -2.32 -8.12
N ALA A 143 -22.77 -2.12 -7.73
CA ALA A 143 -23.15 -1.47 -6.48
C ALA A 143 -22.90 -2.35 -5.24
N ASP A 144 -23.12 -3.66 -5.34
CA ASP A 144 -22.99 -4.62 -4.25
C ASP A 144 -21.52 -5.04 -4.05
N ALA A 145 -20.69 -5.08 -5.10
CA ALA A 145 -19.25 -5.31 -5.02
C ALA A 145 -18.49 -4.22 -4.24
N GLY A 146 -19.04 -3.00 -4.20
CA GLY A 146 -18.52 -1.92 -3.36
C GLY A 146 -18.76 -2.11 -1.85
N THR A 147 -19.53 -3.12 -1.42
CA THR A 147 -19.92 -3.28 0.00
C THR A 147 -18.94 -4.12 0.81
N ASP A 148 -18.65 -3.69 2.04
CA ASP A 148 -17.65 -4.35 2.89
C ASP A 148 -18.12 -5.71 3.42
N ASP A 149 -19.44 -5.91 3.58
CA ASP A 149 -20.01 -7.21 3.93
C ASP A 149 -19.72 -8.28 2.85
N SER A 150 -19.74 -7.88 1.57
CA SER A 150 -19.38 -8.75 0.44
C SER A 150 -17.89 -9.11 0.47
N PHE A 151 -17.03 -8.13 0.79
CA PHE A 151 -15.58 -8.26 0.87
C PHE A 151 -15.17 -9.15 2.05
N VAL A 152 -15.66 -8.88 3.27
CA VAL A 152 -15.47 -9.72 4.46
C VAL A 152 -15.94 -11.15 4.19
N SER A 153 -17.11 -11.33 3.59
CA SER A 153 -17.63 -12.65 3.23
C SER A 153 -16.73 -13.38 2.24
N GLU A 154 -16.10 -12.68 1.30
CA GLU A 154 -15.14 -13.29 0.37
C GLU A 154 -13.81 -13.65 1.07
N MET A 155 -13.32 -12.81 1.99
CA MET A 155 -12.13 -13.13 2.78
C MET A 155 -12.37 -14.36 3.66
N LEU A 156 -13.53 -14.48 4.30
CA LEU A 156 -13.91 -15.69 5.04
C LEU A 156 -14.01 -16.93 4.14
N ARG A 157 -14.52 -16.79 2.90
CA ARG A 157 -14.51 -17.86 1.89
C ARG A 157 -13.10 -18.22 1.42
N LEU A 158 -12.18 -17.25 1.31
CA LEU A 158 -10.77 -17.47 1.01
C LEU A 158 -10.10 -18.25 2.14
N MET A 159 -10.21 -17.79 3.39
CA MET A 159 -9.68 -18.48 4.57
C MET A 159 -10.19 -19.93 4.67
N SER A 160 -11.49 -20.11 4.45
CA SER A 160 -12.14 -21.43 4.39
C SER A 160 -11.67 -22.30 3.22
N ARG A 161 -11.25 -21.72 2.09
CA ARG A 161 -10.65 -22.46 0.95
C ARG A 161 -9.21 -22.88 1.28
N VAL A 162 -8.41 -21.97 1.83
CA VAL A 162 -7.00 -22.20 2.19
C VAL A 162 -6.91 -23.33 3.22
N ARG A 163 -7.64 -23.25 4.35
CA ARG A 163 -7.67 -24.31 5.37
C ARG A 163 -8.00 -25.69 4.77
N ARG A 164 -9.09 -25.80 4.00
CA ARG A 164 -9.47 -27.06 3.31
C ARG A 164 -8.41 -27.59 2.33
N SER A 165 -7.61 -26.71 1.72
CA SER A 165 -6.51 -27.15 0.84
C SER A 165 -5.32 -27.71 1.61
N LEU A 166 -5.09 -27.25 2.84
CA LEU A 166 -4.06 -27.76 3.75
C LEU A 166 -4.51 -29.07 4.43
N ASP A 167 -5.80 -29.21 4.75
CA ASP A 167 -6.37 -30.38 5.41
C ASP A 167 -6.36 -31.67 4.56
N GLY A 168 -6.12 -31.58 3.25
CA GLY A 168 -5.99 -32.73 2.32
C GLY A 168 -7.24 -33.60 2.12
N ARG A 169 -8.39 -33.28 2.75
CA ARG A 169 -9.60 -34.12 2.74
C ARG A 169 -10.45 -33.93 1.47
N PRO A 170 -11.01 -35.01 0.88
CA PRO A 170 -11.74 -34.95 -0.37
C PRO A 170 -13.06 -34.16 -0.27
N ARG A 171 -13.42 -33.52 -1.39
CA ARG A 171 -14.47 -32.50 -1.57
C ARG A 171 -15.93 -32.91 -1.22
N TRP A 172 -16.18 -34.16 -0.84
CA TRP A 172 -17.51 -34.76 -0.70
C TRP A 172 -17.72 -35.50 0.64
N ARG A 173 -17.75 -34.76 1.76
CA ARG A 173 -18.50 -35.18 2.96
C ARG A 173 -19.30 -34.01 3.54
N PRO A 174 -20.58 -34.19 3.88
CA PRO A 174 -21.39 -33.14 4.48
C PRO A 174 -20.90 -32.83 5.90
N TRP A 175 -21.06 -31.57 6.30
CA TRP A 175 -20.54 -31.02 7.56
C TRP A 175 -21.30 -31.60 8.76
N ARG A 176 -20.77 -32.67 9.35
CA ARG A 176 -20.76 -32.78 10.82
C ARG A 176 -19.50 -32.08 11.31
N ARG A 177 -19.59 -31.37 12.44
CA ARG A 177 -18.40 -30.98 13.20
C ARG A 177 -17.65 -32.27 13.49
N ALA A 178 -16.56 -32.51 12.76
CA ALA A 178 -15.59 -33.50 13.17
C ALA A 178 -14.99 -32.89 14.42
N ALA A 179 -15.44 -33.35 15.59
CA ALA A 179 -14.76 -33.09 16.83
C ALA A 179 -13.29 -33.41 16.59
N ALA A 180 -12.46 -32.44 16.95
CA ALA A 180 -11.04 -32.59 17.01
C ALA A 180 -10.71 -33.87 17.80
N THR A 181 -10.15 -34.89 17.15
CA THR A 181 -9.36 -35.91 17.84
C THR A 181 -7.97 -35.32 18.14
N SER A 182 -8.00 -34.17 18.81
CA SER A 182 -6.87 -33.49 19.42
C SER A 182 -7.40 -32.87 20.71
N THR A 183 -7.03 -33.48 21.84
CA THR A 183 -6.98 -32.88 23.19
C THR A 183 -7.80 -31.59 23.35
N GLU A 184 -9.03 -31.71 23.84
CA GLU A 184 -10.02 -30.62 23.88
C GLU A 184 -9.66 -29.42 24.80
N ASP A 185 -8.51 -29.47 25.47
CA ASP A 185 -8.02 -28.47 26.44
C ASP A 185 -6.86 -27.59 25.94
N ALA A 186 -6.38 -27.76 24.70
CA ALA A 186 -5.26 -26.97 24.17
C ALA A 186 -5.74 -25.65 23.55
N GLU A 187 -5.53 -24.52 24.24
CA GLU A 187 -5.71 -23.16 23.71
C GLU A 187 -4.99 -23.00 22.35
N PRO A 188 -5.61 -22.35 21.34
CA PRO A 188 -4.97 -22.12 20.05
C PRO A 188 -3.65 -21.36 20.21
N ALA A 189 -2.60 -21.84 19.53
CA ALA A 189 -1.29 -21.19 19.56
C ALA A 189 -1.40 -19.71 19.23
N ALA A 190 -0.63 -18.88 19.93
CA ALA A 190 -0.60 -17.44 19.68
C ALA A 190 -0.16 -17.13 18.24
N GLY A 191 -0.56 -15.97 17.75
CA GLY A 191 0.01 -15.32 16.58
C GLY A 191 0.07 -13.80 16.80
N LEU A 192 0.89 -13.11 16.02
CA LEU A 192 0.99 -11.65 16.06
C LEU A 192 0.77 -11.07 14.67
N LEU A 193 -0.17 -10.12 14.57
CA LEU A 193 -0.36 -9.26 13.41
C LEU A 193 0.18 -7.87 13.75
N ILE A 194 1.22 -7.43 13.04
CA ILE A 194 1.79 -6.09 13.12
C ILE A 194 1.37 -5.35 11.86
N ILE A 195 0.71 -4.20 12.03
CA ILE A 195 0.23 -3.34 10.95
C ILE A 195 0.97 -2.01 11.05
N GLN A 196 1.74 -1.67 10.02
CA GLN A 196 2.32 -0.35 9.86
C GLN A 196 1.32 0.56 9.13
N LEU A 197 1.06 1.74 9.70
CA LEU A 197 0.34 2.84 9.09
C LEU A 197 1.39 3.88 8.68
N ASP A 198 1.80 3.83 7.42
CA ASP A 198 2.89 4.65 6.89
C ASP A 198 2.58 6.16 7.07
N GLY A 199 3.57 6.95 7.48
CA GLY A 199 3.48 8.40 7.64
C GLY A 199 2.52 8.95 8.72
N VAL A 200 1.82 8.09 9.47
CA VAL A 200 0.76 8.53 10.41
C VAL A 200 1.34 9.08 11.72
N ALA A 201 1.32 10.40 11.88
CA ALA A 201 1.77 11.06 13.11
C ALA A 201 0.83 10.83 14.30
N ALA A 202 1.38 10.61 15.50
CA ALA A 202 0.61 10.39 16.73
C ALA A 202 -0.34 11.55 17.12
N PRO A 203 -0.01 12.84 16.90
CA PRO A 203 -0.97 13.94 17.09
C PRO A 203 -2.22 13.82 16.20
N VAL A 204 -2.06 13.35 14.95
CA VAL A 204 -3.16 13.16 14.00
C VAL A 204 -4.10 12.05 14.49
N VAL A 205 -3.57 10.90 14.91
CA VAL A 205 -4.38 9.80 15.49
C VAL A 205 -5.14 10.27 16.73
N GLN A 206 -4.48 10.99 17.63
CA GLN A 206 -5.12 11.48 18.86
C GLN A 206 -6.25 12.47 18.56
N TRP A 207 -6.06 13.38 17.60
CA TRP A 207 -7.09 14.32 17.15
C TRP A 207 -8.27 13.58 16.49
N ALA A 208 -7.99 12.64 15.57
CA ALA A 208 -8.99 11.88 14.84
C ALA A 208 -9.83 10.95 15.74
N VAL A 209 -9.23 10.35 16.77
CA VAL A 209 -9.98 9.59 17.81
C VAL A 209 -10.90 10.50 18.61
N ARG A 210 -10.46 11.71 18.96
CA ARG A 210 -11.26 12.71 19.70
C ARG A 210 -12.42 13.25 18.85
N ALA A 211 -12.17 13.54 17.58
CA ALA A 211 -13.17 14.03 16.62
C ALA A 211 -14.16 12.92 16.16
N GLY A 212 -13.84 11.65 16.40
CA GLY A 212 -14.73 10.51 16.13
C GLY A 212 -14.51 9.84 14.78
N ASN A 213 -13.53 10.28 14.00
CA ASN A 213 -13.17 9.76 12.67
C ASN A 213 -12.65 8.32 12.73
N LEU A 214 -12.01 7.90 13.82
CA LEU A 214 -11.42 6.56 13.99
C LEU A 214 -12.23 5.70 14.97
N PRO A 215 -13.37 5.10 14.55
CA PRO A 215 -14.23 4.33 15.44
C PRO A 215 -13.62 3.01 15.92
N THR A 216 -12.66 2.39 15.22
CA THR A 216 -12.02 1.13 15.64
C THR A 216 -10.95 1.36 16.69
N ILE A 217 -9.93 2.15 16.38
CA ILE A 217 -8.90 2.58 17.36
C ILE A 217 -9.59 3.27 18.54
N GLY A 218 -10.51 4.20 18.26
CA GLY A 218 -11.25 4.90 19.29
C GLY A 218 -12.15 4.02 20.15
N ARG A 219 -12.56 2.82 19.68
CA ARG A 219 -13.25 1.82 20.51
C ARG A 219 -12.25 1.05 21.36
N TRP A 220 -11.14 0.57 20.78
CA TRP A 220 -10.10 -0.17 21.49
C TRP A 220 -9.51 0.60 22.67
N LEU A 221 -9.24 1.90 22.48
CA LEU A 221 -8.69 2.77 23.53
C LEU A 221 -9.74 3.07 24.61
N ARG A 222 -11.01 3.34 24.23
CA ARG A 222 -12.08 3.64 25.21
C ARG A 222 -12.55 2.41 25.98
N SER A 223 -12.48 1.21 25.40
CA SER A 223 -12.80 -0.05 26.09
C SER A 223 -11.62 -0.61 26.90
N GLY A 224 -10.44 0.03 26.84
CA GLY A 224 -9.23 -0.43 27.51
C GLY A 224 -8.68 -1.77 26.98
N SER A 225 -9.04 -2.20 25.76
CA SER A 225 -8.46 -3.42 25.17
C SER A 225 -7.07 -3.17 24.61
N HIS A 226 -6.80 -1.94 24.14
CA HIS A 226 -5.49 -1.51 23.68
C HIS A 226 -5.08 -0.21 24.35
N ARG A 227 -3.78 0.03 24.41
CA ARG A 227 -3.14 1.29 24.81
C ARG A 227 -2.49 1.92 23.57
N MET A 228 -2.50 3.25 23.50
CA MET A 228 -1.72 4.04 22.55
C MET A 228 -0.55 4.69 23.30
N THR A 229 0.66 4.46 22.83
CA THR A 229 1.89 5.14 23.24
C THR A 229 2.40 5.96 22.05
N ARG A 230 2.98 7.14 22.31
CA ARG A 230 3.79 7.87 21.33
C ARG A 230 5.24 7.39 21.42
N TRP A 231 5.95 7.38 20.31
CA TRP A 231 7.37 7.08 20.27
C TRP A 231 8.10 8.03 19.33
N HIS A 232 9.36 8.33 19.64
CA HIS A 232 10.17 9.28 18.89
C HIS A 232 10.96 8.56 17.81
N THR A 233 10.82 8.94 16.54
CA THR A 233 11.42 8.20 15.41
C THR A 233 12.94 8.31 15.39
N GLY A 234 13.49 9.45 15.83
CA GLY A 234 14.85 9.86 15.50
C GLY A 234 14.98 10.31 14.03
N LEU A 235 16.21 10.34 13.53
CA LEU A 235 16.58 10.80 12.20
C LEU A 235 17.40 9.71 11.46
N PRO A 236 17.11 9.41 10.18
CA PRO A 236 16.06 10.01 9.36
C PRO A 236 14.67 9.42 9.66
N ALA A 237 13.64 10.26 9.62
CA ALA A 237 12.25 9.83 9.79
C ALA A 237 11.65 9.31 8.46
N THR A 238 12.14 8.18 7.95
CA THR A 238 11.69 7.60 6.66
C THR A 238 11.38 6.11 6.77
N THR A 239 10.42 5.64 5.97
CA THR A 239 10.01 4.23 5.84
C THR A 239 11.17 3.24 5.80
N PRO A 240 12.23 3.38 4.96
CA PRO A 240 13.34 2.44 4.96
C PRO A 240 14.16 2.47 6.25
N ALA A 241 14.48 3.63 6.83
CA ALA A 241 15.29 3.69 8.05
C ALA A 241 14.52 3.15 9.26
N ALA A 242 13.23 3.47 9.33
CA ALA A 242 12.33 2.95 10.33
C ALA A 242 12.12 1.43 10.17
N GLN A 243 11.89 0.91 8.96
CA GLN A 243 11.77 -0.53 8.74
C GLN A 243 13.08 -1.29 8.96
N ALA A 244 14.24 -0.70 8.65
CA ALA A 244 15.54 -1.28 9.02
C ALA A 244 15.63 -1.46 10.55
N GLY A 245 15.37 -0.38 11.30
CA GLY A 245 15.37 -0.44 12.76
C GLY A 245 14.31 -1.37 13.34
N LEU A 246 13.06 -1.32 12.85
CA LEU A 246 11.93 -2.12 13.32
C LEU A 246 12.10 -3.62 13.03
N LEU A 247 12.69 -3.98 11.89
CA LEU A 247 12.80 -5.37 11.46
C LEU A 247 14.15 -6.01 11.80
N TYR A 248 15.24 -5.25 11.93
CA TYR A 248 16.59 -5.79 12.21
C TYR A 248 17.24 -5.25 13.49
N GLY A 249 16.71 -4.17 14.07
CA GLY A 249 17.33 -3.47 15.20
C GLY A 249 18.46 -2.52 14.81
N GLU A 250 18.70 -2.34 13.51
CA GLU A 250 19.84 -1.62 12.93
C GLU A 250 19.37 -0.51 11.99
N VAL A 251 20.01 0.66 12.02
CA VAL A 251 19.65 1.85 11.23
C VAL A 251 20.88 2.47 10.54
N ASP A 252 22.09 2.15 10.99
CA ASP A 252 23.30 2.95 10.70
C ASP A 252 23.75 2.92 9.23
N HIS A 253 23.10 2.11 8.38
CA HIS A 253 23.30 2.04 6.93
C HIS A 253 22.25 2.78 6.08
N VAL A 254 21.29 3.48 6.68
CA VAL A 254 20.18 4.15 5.97
C VAL A 254 20.09 5.64 6.37
N PRO A 255 20.94 6.51 5.81
CA PRO A 255 21.01 7.93 6.21
C PRO A 255 19.85 8.80 5.70
N ALA A 256 19.08 8.34 4.71
CA ALA A 256 17.87 8.98 4.20
C ALA A 256 17.05 7.98 3.35
N TYR A 257 15.94 8.42 2.75
CA TYR A 257 15.22 7.64 1.74
C TYR A 257 16.06 7.38 0.46
N ARG A 258 16.91 8.35 0.11
CA ARG A 258 17.83 8.30 -1.03
C ARG A 258 19.13 9.00 -0.65
N TRP A 259 20.27 8.47 -1.10
CA TRP A 259 21.59 9.00 -0.78
C TRP A 259 22.60 8.70 -1.89
N TYR A 260 23.71 9.43 -1.90
CA TYR A 260 24.81 9.20 -2.83
C TYR A 260 25.96 8.48 -2.11
N GLU A 261 26.33 7.30 -2.59
CA GLU A 261 27.56 6.64 -2.19
C GLU A 261 28.67 7.20 -3.07
N LYS A 262 29.54 8.04 -2.49
CA LYS A 262 30.72 8.57 -3.19
C LYS A 262 31.65 7.46 -3.66
N ALA A 263 32.42 7.75 -4.71
CA ALA A 263 33.48 6.87 -5.18
C ALA A 263 34.47 6.52 -4.04
N THR A 264 34.90 5.26 -4.01
CA THR A 264 35.88 4.79 -3.02
C THR A 264 37.30 5.07 -3.51
N ALA A 265 38.26 5.17 -2.59
CA ALA A 265 39.67 5.27 -2.95
C ALA A 265 40.19 4.03 -3.72
N ASP A 266 39.48 2.89 -3.61
CA ASP A 266 39.80 1.63 -4.27
C ASP A 266 39.20 1.52 -5.70
N GLY A 267 38.50 2.56 -6.18
CA GLY A 267 38.06 2.69 -7.57
C GLY A 267 36.63 2.24 -7.88
N GLU A 268 35.80 1.95 -6.87
CA GLU A 268 34.35 1.79 -7.10
C GLU A 268 33.73 3.16 -7.42
N PRO A 269 32.97 3.30 -8.52
CA PRO A 269 32.41 4.58 -8.96
C PRO A 269 31.27 5.05 -8.05
N GLY A 270 31.10 6.37 -7.95
CA GLY A 270 30.04 6.95 -7.12
C GLY A 270 28.63 6.70 -7.68
N ARG A 271 27.68 6.31 -6.82
CA ARG A 271 26.32 5.88 -7.23
C ARG A 271 25.21 6.45 -6.35
N LEU A 272 24.07 6.76 -6.97
CA LEU A 272 22.84 7.14 -6.24
C LEU A 272 22.03 5.90 -5.85
N VAL A 273 21.82 5.71 -4.55
CA VAL A 273 21.00 4.66 -3.94
C VAL A 273 19.59 5.20 -3.68
N VAL A 274 18.56 4.46 -4.10
CA VAL A 274 17.15 4.83 -3.87
C VAL A 274 16.37 3.61 -3.39
N THR A 275 15.79 3.65 -2.19
CA THR A 275 15.24 2.45 -1.53
C THR A 275 13.96 1.89 -2.16
N SER A 276 13.30 2.61 -3.07
CA SER A 276 12.21 2.05 -3.90
C SER A 276 12.70 1.08 -4.98
N ARG A 277 13.98 1.17 -5.38
CA ARG A 277 14.59 0.30 -6.39
C ARG A 277 14.95 -1.05 -5.76
N PRO A 278 14.51 -2.19 -6.32
CA PRO A 278 14.74 -3.51 -5.70
C PRO A 278 16.20 -3.88 -5.53
N ARG A 279 17.07 -3.49 -6.47
CA ARG A 279 18.50 -3.79 -6.39
C ARG A 279 19.17 -3.05 -5.24
N ASP A 280 18.81 -1.78 -5.06
CA ASP A 280 19.30 -0.96 -3.95
C ASP A 280 18.70 -1.44 -2.62
N ALA A 281 17.39 -1.70 -2.56
CA ALA A 281 16.74 -2.25 -1.36
C ALA A 281 17.30 -3.64 -0.97
N ALA A 282 17.62 -4.50 -1.94
CA ALA A 282 18.28 -5.78 -1.71
C ALA A 282 19.68 -5.59 -1.12
N GLU A 283 20.45 -4.65 -1.66
CA GLU A 283 21.79 -4.35 -1.16
C GLU A 283 21.75 -3.76 0.26
N VAL A 284 20.83 -2.85 0.55
CA VAL A 284 20.60 -2.32 1.90
C VAL A 284 20.19 -3.44 2.86
N GLU A 285 19.25 -4.30 2.45
CA GLU A 285 18.86 -5.48 3.24
C GLU A 285 20.05 -6.41 3.53
N ARG A 286 20.97 -6.63 2.57
CA ARG A 286 22.19 -7.43 2.78
C ARG A 286 23.12 -6.83 3.84
N ARG A 287 23.15 -5.50 3.98
CA ARG A 287 24.01 -4.80 4.94
C ARG A 287 23.43 -4.84 6.36
N VAL A 288 22.11 -4.73 6.51
CA VAL A 288 21.44 -4.72 7.84
C VAL A 288 21.00 -6.11 8.33
N SER A 289 20.87 -7.11 7.45
CA SER A 289 20.47 -8.46 7.85
C SER A 289 21.62 -9.23 8.50
N THR A 290 21.36 -9.71 9.72
CA THR A 290 22.24 -10.65 10.45
C THR A 290 21.71 -12.10 10.42
N GLY A 291 20.67 -12.39 9.62
CA GLY A 291 19.88 -13.62 9.71
C GLY A 291 19.07 -13.75 11.02
N ARG A 292 18.95 -12.67 11.79
CA ARG A 292 18.24 -12.63 13.08
C ARG A 292 17.07 -11.64 13.09
N GLY A 293 16.65 -11.13 11.94
CA GLY A 293 15.53 -10.21 11.80
C GLY A 293 14.23 -10.72 12.45
N LEU A 294 13.32 -9.78 12.73
CA LEU A 294 12.12 -9.93 13.53
C LEU A 294 11.24 -11.12 13.08
N LEU A 295 11.24 -11.43 11.79
CA LEU A 295 10.33 -12.37 11.13
C LEU A 295 10.97 -13.71 10.75
N ARG A 296 12.23 -13.97 11.14
CA ARG A 296 12.96 -15.19 10.74
C ARG A 296 12.25 -16.52 11.09
N ASP A 297 11.57 -16.56 12.24
CA ASP A 297 11.03 -17.81 12.84
C ASP A 297 9.66 -18.18 12.23
N GLY A 298 9.59 -18.24 10.89
CA GLY A 298 8.37 -18.54 10.14
C GLY A 298 7.46 -17.35 9.87
N GLY A 299 7.91 -16.12 10.10
CA GLY A 299 7.13 -14.91 9.87
C GLY A 299 6.86 -14.61 8.40
N VAL A 300 5.94 -13.66 8.16
CA VAL A 300 5.55 -13.20 6.83
C VAL A 300 5.70 -11.68 6.76
N SER A 301 6.38 -11.21 5.72
CA SER A 301 6.50 -9.79 5.38
C SER A 301 5.60 -9.46 4.18
N ILE A 302 4.82 -8.38 4.27
CA ILE A 302 3.82 -7.96 3.27
C ILE A 302 3.98 -6.47 2.95
N SER A 303 4.24 -6.16 1.67
CA SER A 303 4.27 -4.80 1.11
C SER A 303 5.30 -3.82 1.71
N THR A 304 6.32 -4.33 2.39
CA THR A 304 7.43 -3.59 3.02
C THR A 304 8.58 -3.25 2.06
N ALA A 305 9.52 -2.42 2.50
CA ALA A 305 10.84 -2.28 1.87
C ALA A 305 11.71 -3.54 2.06
N PHE A 306 11.77 -4.09 3.29
CA PHE A 306 12.67 -5.20 3.66
C PHE A 306 11.93 -6.43 4.23
N SER A 307 12.54 -7.62 4.20
CA SER A 307 11.85 -8.86 4.61
C SER A 307 11.82 -9.11 6.12
N GLY A 308 12.67 -8.47 6.91
CA GLY A 308 12.85 -8.82 8.33
C GLY A 308 13.34 -10.26 8.54
N ASP A 309 14.04 -10.81 7.55
CA ASP A 309 14.42 -12.22 7.39
C ASP A 309 13.24 -13.20 7.27
N ALA A 310 12.04 -12.71 6.89
CA ALA A 310 10.86 -13.54 6.71
C ALA A 310 11.06 -14.62 5.63
N PRO A 311 10.83 -15.93 5.92
CA PRO A 311 10.87 -16.98 4.90
C PRO A 311 9.74 -16.85 3.86
N THR A 312 8.69 -16.07 4.15
CA THR A 312 7.68 -15.66 3.16
C THR A 312 7.66 -14.15 3.05
N SER A 313 8.00 -13.63 1.86
CA SER A 313 7.95 -12.21 1.52
C SER A 313 6.98 -12.00 0.36
N LEU A 314 6.04 -11.06 0.50
CA LEU A 314 4.98 -10.79 -0.47
C LEU A 314 4.97 -9.29 -0.78
N PHE A 315 5.29 -8.88 -2.01
CA PHE A 315 5.46 -7.46 -2.36
C PHE A 315 6.56 -6.70 -1.60
N THR A 316 7.44 -7.40 -0.88
CA THR A 316 8.65 -6.83 -0.28
C THR A 316 9.62 -6.35 -1.35
N ILE A 317 10.00 -5.06 -1.31
CA ILE A 317 10.80 -4.41 -2.37
C ILE A 317 12.17 -5.10 -2.56
N SER A 318 12.90 -5.34 -1.47
CA SER A 318 14.25 -5.92 -1.47
C SER A 318 14.34 -7.35 -2.04
N ARG A 319 13.25 -8.12 -1.98
CA ARG A 319 13.24 -9.50 -2.50
C ARG A 319 12.90 -9.59 -3.98
N ALA A 320 12.52 -8.48 -4.61
CA ALA A 320 12.23 -8.34 -6.05
C ALA A 320 11.19 -9.33 -6.65
N GLY A 321 10.55 -10.17 -5.82
CA GLY A 321 9.65 -11.23 -6.24
C GLY A 321 8.19 -10.83 -6.08
N LEU A 322 7.45 -10.76 -7.19
CA LEU A 322 6.00 -10.80 -7.14
C LEU A 322 5.53 -12.15 -6.56
N PRO A 323 4.39 -12.20 -5.85
CA PRO A 323 3.79 -13.48 -5.46
C PRO A 323 3.56 -14.33 -6.71
N GLY A 324 4.04 -15.56 -6.70
CA GLY A 324 3.79 -16.49 -7.80
C GLY A 324 2.28 -16.69 -8.03
N ARG A 325 1.87 -17.02 -9.26
CA ARG A 325 0.47 -17.38 -9.59
C ARG A 325 -0.10 -18.52 -8.73
N SER A 326 0.79 -19.27 -8.07
CA SER A 326 0.54 -20.27 -7.04
C SER A 326 0.17 -19.72 -5.64
N THR A 327 -0.03 -18.41 -5.49
CA THR A 327 -0.46 -17.76 -4.24
C THR A 327 -2.00 -17.61 -4.24
N PRO A 328 -2.77 -18.47 -3.54
CA PRO A 328 -4.23 -18.39 -3.46
C PRO A 328 -4.81 -17.01 -3.20
N GLY A 329 -4.20 -16.17 -2.37
CA GLY A 329 -4.71 -14.82 -2.05
C GLY A 329 -4.63 -13.89 -3.26
N TYR A 330 -3.45 -13.74 -3.87
CA TYR A 330 -3.27 -12.96 -5.10
C TYR A 330 -4.12 -13.52 -6.25
N ALA A 331 -4.14 -14.84 -6.44
CA ALA A 331 -4.96 -15.48 -7.46
C ALA A 331 -6.46 -15.26 -7.20
N ALA A 332 -6.94 -15.43 -5.97
CA ALA A 332 -8.34 -15.19 -5.61
C ALA A 332 -8.72 -13.72 -5.73
N PHE A 333 -7.81 -12.79 -5.44
CA PHE A 333 -8.05 -11.36 -5.63
C PHE A 333 -8.21 -11.03 -7.12
N MET A 334 -7.23 -11.39 -7.95
CA MET A 334 -7.21 -11.11 -9.39
C MET A 334 -8.27 -11.88 -10.19
N THR A 335 -8.74 -13.04 -9.70
CA THR A 335 -9.82 -13.81 -10.32
C THR A 335 -11.19 -13.56 -9.70
N SER A 336 -11.28 -12.82 -8.58
CA SER A 336 -12.56 -12.42 -8.00
C SER A 336 -13.20 -11.36 -8.90
N PRO A 337 -14.37 -11.64 -9.49
CA PRO A 337 -15.09 -10.62 -10.25
C PRO A 337 -15.40 -9.40 -9.37
N TYR A 338 -15.69 -9.65 -8.09
CA TYR A 338 -15.98 -8.62 -7.09
C TYR A 338 -14.76 -7.76 -6.74
N GLY A 339 -13.55 -8.34 -6.68
CA GLY A 339 -12.32 -7.61 -6.42
C GLY A 339 -12.01 -6.59 -7.53
N PHE A 340 -12.06 -7.03 -8.78
CA PHE A 340 -11.88 -6.14 -9.93
C PHE A 340 -13.00 -5.09 -10.06
N ALA A 341 -14.26 -5.46 -9.82
CA ALA A 341 -15.37 -4.50 -9.84
C ALA A 341 -15.22 -3.44 -8.75
N ARG A 342 -14.91 -3.85 -7.52
CA ARG A 342 -14.67 -2.97 -6.37
C ARG A 342 -13.52 -2.00 -6.66
N ALA A 343 -12.41 -2.50 -7.21
CA ALA A 343 -11.28 -1.69 -7.65
C ALA A 343 -11.69 -0.57 -8.62
N VAL A 344 -12.43 -0.91 -9.68
CA VAL A 344 -12.88 0.05 -10.70
C VAL A 344 -13.86 1.08 -10.11
N VAL A 345 -14.81 0.66 -9.27
CA VAL A 345 -15.82 1.53 -8.65
C VAL A 345 -15.20 2.48 -7.63
N LEU A 346 -14.43 1.94 -6.68
CA LEU A 346 -13.79 2.73 -5.63
C LEU A 346 -12.72 3.64 -6.23
N GLY A 347 -11.95 3.16 -7.22
CA GLY A 347 -10.99 3.95 -7.98
C GLY A 347 -11.64 5.13 -8.70
N ALA A 348 -12.71 4.90 -9.48
CA ALA A 348 -13.47 5.98 -10.11
C ALA A 348 -14.03 6.98 -9.07
N GLY A 349 -14.55 6.48 -7.94
CA GLY A 349 -15.00 7.29 -6.81
C GLY A 349 -13.88 8.07 -6.11
N GLN A 350 -12.63 7.62 -6.16
CA GLN A 350 -11.46 8.33 -5.64
C GLN A 350 -10.99 9.43 -6.60
N VAL A 351 -10.94 9.15 -7.91
CA VAL A 351 -10.65 10.16 -8.95
C VAL A 351 -11.67 11.31 -8.88
N LEU A 352 -12.97 10.99 -8.82
CA LEU A 352 -14.02 12.00 -8.69
C LEU A 352 -13.90 12.81 -7.39
N ARG A 353 -13.55 12.17 -6.27
CA ARG A 353 -13.29 12.86 -5.00
C ARG A 353 -12.07 13.77 -5.07
N GLU A 354 -10.99 13.37 -5.73
CA GLU A 354 -9.80 14.23 -5.87
C GLU A 354 -10.07 15.42 -6.79
N LEU A 355 -10.73 15.23 -7.93
CA LEU A 355 -11.11 16.34 -8.82
C LEU A 355 -12.03 17.34 -8.10
N HIS A 356 -12.98 16.84 -7.28
CA HIS A 356 -13.81 17.69 -6.44
C HIS A 356 -12.99 18.42 -5.35
N GLY A 357 -12.09 17.71 -4.67
CA GLY A 357 -11.18 18.25 -3.67
C GLY A 357 -10.30 19.36 -4.24
N ALA A 358 -9.61 19.10 -5.35
CA ALA A 358 -8.77 20.05 -6.07
C ALA A 358 -9.52 21.33 -6.45
N ARG A 359 -10.75 21.20 -6.98
CA ARG A 359 -11.63 22.36 -7.24
C ARG A 359 -11.98 23.12 -5.96
N ARG A 360 -12.38 22.41 -4.90
CA ARG A 360 -12.79 23.01 -3.61
C ARG A 360 -11.63 23.71 -2.90
N ARG A 361 -10.41 23.18 -2.98
CA ARG A 361 -9.17 23.81 -2.44
C ARG A 361 -8.86 25.12 -3.16
N ARG A 362 -8.95 25.15 -4.50
CA ARG A 362 -8.80 26.39 -5.31
C ARG A 362 -9.85 27.45 -4.93
N VAL A 363 -11.13 27.07 -4.87
CA VAL A 363 -12.24 27.97 -4.49
C VAL A 363 -12.10 28.53 -3.07
N ARG A 364 -11.49 27.77 -2.16
CA ARG A 364 -11.26 28.19 -0.76
C ARG A 364 -9.93 28.90 -0.50
N GLY A 365 -9.09 29.07 -1.52
CA GLY A 365 -7.76 29.65 -1.35
C GLY A 365 -6.85 28.87 -0.39
N VAL A 366 -7.03 27.54 -0.27
CA VAL A 366 -6.21 26.71 0.63
C VAL A 366 -4.75 26.79 0.18
N GLN A 367 -3.86 27.04 1.13
CA GLN A 367 -2.40 26.99 0.99
C GLN A 367 -1.81 26.17 2.15
N PRO A 368 -0.61 25.60 1.99
CA PRO A 368 0.14 25.42 0.73
C PRO A 368 -0.53 24.42 -0.23
N ARG A 369 -0.01 24.28 -1.47
CA ARG A 369 -0.57 23.39 -2.51
C ARG A 369 0.53 22.75 -3.37
N ALA A 370 0.62 21.41 -3.35
CA ALA A 370 1.32 20.66 -4.39
C ALA A 370 0.46 20.56 -5.67
N ASP A 371 1.12 20.31 -6.81
CA ASP A 371 0.41 19.84 -8.00
C ASP A 371 -0.09 18.39 -7.79
N ARG A 372 -1.22 18.08 -8.42
CA ARG A 372 -1.94 16.80 -8.36
C ARG A 372 -2.53 16.40 -9.72
N GLY A 373 -1.97 16.94 -10.80
CA GLY A 373 -2.24 16.50 -12.17
C GLY A 373 -1.56 15.15 -12.49
N GLY A 374 -1.75 14.68 -13.72
CA GLY A 374 -0.99 13.55 -14.26
C GLY A 374 -1.16 12.23 -13.50
N SER A 375 -0.04 11.60 -13.19
CA SER A 375 0.08 10.26 -12.58
C SER A 375 -0.63 10.13 -11.24
N TYR A 376 -0.65 11.19 -10.41
CA TYR A 376 -1.27 11.16 -9.09
C TYR A 376 -2.76 10.74 -9.11
N LEU A 377 -3.51 11.11 -10.15
CA LEU A 377 -4.90 10.69 -10.33
C LEU A 377 -5.05 9.17 -10.54
N ALA A 378 -4.04 8.50 -11.08
CA ALA A 378 -4.01 7.05 -11.22
C ALA A 378 -3.50 6.36 -9.95
N VAL A 379 -2.51 6.95 -9.28
CA VAL A 379 -1.88 6.41 -8.06
C VAL A 379 -2.86 6.17 -6.93
N ARG A 380 -3.76 7.11 -6.66
CA ARG A 380 -4.70 7.00 -5.53
C ARG A 380 -5.60 5.74 -5.60
N PRO A 381 -6.29 5.45 -6.73
CA PRO A 381 -6.93 4.15 -6.96
C PRO A 381 -6.05 2.92 -6.73
N LEU A 382 -4.75 3.02 -7.02
CA LEU A 382 -3.81 1.91 -6.93
C LEU A 382 -3.32 1.66 -5.49
N ALA A 383 -3.11 2.70 -4.69
CA ALA A 383 -2.85 2.56 -3.25
C ALA A 383 -4.01 1.81 -2.57
N SER A 384 -5.24 2.25 -2.82
CA SER A 384 -6.45 1.61 -2.31
C SER A 384 -6.62 0.16 -2.80
N LEU A 385 -6.14 -0.16 -4.00
CA LEU A 385 -6.12 -1.52 -4.53
C LEU A 385 -5.12 -2.40 -3.77
N LEU A 386 -3.96 -1.85 -3.44
CA LEU A 386 -2.92 -2.51 -2.65
C LEU A 386 -3.41 -2.77 -1.22
N SER A 387 -4.15 -1.84 -0.59
CA SER A 387 -4.80 -2.07 0.71
C SER A 387 -5.78 -3.26 0.68
N ASP A 388 -6.70 -3.31 -0.28
CA ASP A 388 -7.65 -4.44 -0.40
C ASP A 388 -6.91 -5.77 -0.69
N LEU A 389 -5.82 -5.74 -1.45
CA LEU A 389 -4.95 -6.90 -1.69
C LEU A 389 -4.18 -7.33 -0.43
N ASN A 390 -3.62 -6.39 0.34
CA ASN A 390 -2.95 -6.64 1.62
C ASN A 390 -3.89 -7.37 2.58
N VAL A 391 -5.16 -6.95 2.69
CA VAL A 391 -6.17 -7.66 3.50
C VAL A 391 -6.37 -9.10 3.04
N ALA A 392 -6.40 -9.36 1.73
CA ALA A 392 -6.52 -10.72 1.19
C ALA A 392 -5.30 -11.60 1.48
N LEU A 393 -4.09 -11.02 1.41
CA LEU A 393 -2.85 -11.72 1.77
C LEU A 393 -2.78 -11.99 3.29
N ILE A 394 -3.11 -11.02 4.14
CA ILE A 394 -3.19 -11.21 5.59
C ILE A 394 -4.19 -12.32 5.92
N ALA A 395 -5.39 -12.31 5.34
CA ALA A 395 -6.40 -13.34 5.54
C ALA A 395 -5.90 -14.73 5.13
N GLU A 396 -5.23 -14.84 3.98
CA GLU A 396 -4.60 -16.08 3.51
C GLU A 396 -3.56 -16.61 4.52
N GLN A 397 -2.69 -15.73 5.05
CA GLN A 397 -1.62 -16.11 5.96
C GLN A 397 -2.13 -16.41 7.39
N MET A 398 -3.17 -15.71 7.84
CA MET A 398 -3.93 -16.08 9.04
C MET A 398 -4.55 -17.47 8.92
N ALA A 399 -5.07 -17.83 7.74
CA ALA A 399 -5.63 -19.14 7.47
C ALA A 399 -4.57 -20.25 7.32
N ARG A 400 -3.33 -19.90 6.93
CA ARG A 400 -2.16 -20.80 7.00
C ARG A 400 -1.60 -20.97 8.41
N GLY A 401 -1.88 -20.04 9.33
CA GLY A 401 -1.31 -20.05 10.67
C GLY A 401 0.14 -19.55 10.71
N ALA A 402 0.47 -18.49 9.96
CA ALA A 402 1.74 -17.80 10.08
C ALA A 402 1.94 -17.24 11.52
N PRO A 403 3.06 -17.53 12.22
CA PRO A 403 3.27 -17.08 13.61
C PRO A 403 3.29 -15.56 13.75
N VAL A 404 3.94 -14.85 12.84
CA VAL A 404 4.01 -13.38 12.80
C VAL A 404 3.71 -12.90 11.39
N ILE A 405 2.87 -11.88 11.25
CA ILE A 405 2.59 -11.20 9.97
C ILE A 405 2.89 -9.73 10.18
N PHE A 406 3.81 -9.16 9.41
CA PHE A 406 4.05 -7.72 9.34
C PHE A 406 3.52 -7.23 7.99
N CYS A 407 2.66 -6.20 8.00
CA CYS A 407 2.10 -5.62 6.78
C CYS A 407 2.14 -4.10 6.82
N ASP A 408 2.58 -3.52 5.71
CA ASP A 408 2.70 -2.07 5.50
C ASP A 408 1.54 -1.52 4.66
N PHE A 409 0.97 -0.39 5.07
CA PHE A 409 -0.17 0.28 4.42
C PHE A 409 0.19 1.74 4.11
N VAL A 410 0.53 1.98 2.84
CA VAL A 410 1.03 3.26 2.31
C VAL A 410 -0.05 4.29 1.97
N ASP A 411 -1.34 3.92 2.04
CA ASP A 411 -2.46 4.73 1.56
C ASP A 411 -2.57 6.14 2.17
N TYR A 412 -2.14 6.30 3.42
CA TYR A 412 -2.17 7.59 4.10
C TYR A 412 -1.01 8.48 3.66
N ASP A 413 0.23 7.98 3.75
CA ASP A 413 1.45 8.72 3.47
C ASP A 413 1.48 9.28 2.04
N GLU A 414 1.22 8.42 1.06
CA GLU A 414 1.04 8.73 -0.36
C GLU A 414 0.02 9.88 -0.58
N VAL A 415 -1.14 9.81 0.11
CA VAL A 415 -2.11 10.89 0.03
C VAL A 415 -1.59 12.13 0.76
N ALA A 416 -0.98 11.99 1.93
CA ALA A 416 -0.55 13.07 2.81
C ALA A 416 0.60 13.92 2.22
N HIS A 417 1.52 13.33 1.46
CA HIS A 417 2.57 14.05 0.72
C HIS A 417 2.00 15.13 -0.22
N HIS A 418 1.03 14.75 -1.04
CA HIS A 418 0.37 15.68 -1.96
C HIS A 418 -0.76 16.48 -1.27
N ALA A 419 -1.42 15.89 -0.26
CA ALA A 419 -2.57 16.46 0.44
C ALA A 419 -2.20 17.54 1.44
N GLY A 420 -1.17 17.29 2.23
CA GLY A 420 -0.99 17.78 3.59
C GLY A 420 -1.59 16.80 4.63
N PRO A 421 -0.86 16.38 5.68
CA PRO A 421 -1.25 15.27 6.55
C PRO A 421 -2.58 15.45 7.31
N ALA A 422 -2.92 16.68 7.70
CA ALA A 422 -4.17 16.98 8.42
C ALA A 422 -5.32 17.42 7.50
N ARG A 423 -5.18 17.33 6.17
CA ARG A 423 -6.23 17.77 5.22
C ARG A 423 -7.32 16.71 5.04
N PRO A 424 -8.56 17.10 4.67
CA PRO A 424 -9.69 16.16 4.54
C PRO A 424 -9.42 14.95 3.64
N GLU A 425 -8.56 15.09 2.63
CA GLU A 425 -8.17 14.02 1.73
C GLU A 425 -7.32 12.93 2.41
N ALA A 426 -6.36 13.33 3.26
CA ALA A 426 -5.53 12.41 4.06
C ALA A 426 -6.32 11.84 5.25
N MET A 427 -7.15 12.66 5.89
CA MET A 427 -8.07 12.19 6.94
C MET A 427 -9.02 11.10 6.43
N ALA A 428 -9.55 11.23 5.20
CA ALA A 428 -10.37 10.19 4.59
C ALA A 428 -9.60 8.89 4.26
N ALA A 429 -8.28 8.98 4.01
CA ALA A 429 -7.43 7.79 3.90
C ALA A 429 -7.25 7.12 5.27
N LEU A 430 -6.98 7.90 6.33
CA LEU A 430 -6.86 7.39 7.70
C LEU A 430 -8.18 6.76 8.22
N GLU A 431 -9.33 7.34 7.90
CA GLU A 431 -10.66 6.75 8.16
C GLU A 431 -10.83 5.39 7.44
N THR A 432 -10.32 5.28 6.21
CA THR A 432 -10.35 4.03 5.44
C THR A 432 -9.44 2.98 6.09
N LEU A 433 -8.26 3.37 6.58
CA LEU A 433 -7.35 2.49 7.32
C LEU A 433 -7.96 2.01 8.65
N ASP A 434 -8.60 2.86 9.44
CA ASP A 434 -9.30 2.44 10.68
C ASP A 434 -10.47 1.47 10.40
N HIS A 435 -11.15 1.63 9.26
CA HIS A 435 -12.13 0.66 8.79
C HIS A 435 -11.49 -0.68 8.41
N THR A 436 -10.35 -0.65 7.70
CA THR A 436 -9.55 -1.84 7.38
C THR A 436 -9.05 -2.56 8.62
N LEU A 437 -8.58 -1.84 9.65
CA LEU A 437 -8.27 -2.40 10.97
C LEU A 437 -9.50 -3.10 11.58
N GLY A 438 -10.69 -2.51 11.44
CA GLY A 438 -11.95 -3.11 11.85
C GLY A 438 -12.32 -4.40 11.09
N ILE A 439 -11.99 -4.48 9.80
CA ILE A 439 -12.11 -5.71 9.00
C ILE A 439 -11.13 -6.78 9.49
N LEU A 440 -9.85 -6.45 9.57
CA LEU A 440 -8.78 -7.37 9.97
C LEU A 440 -9.02 -7.94 11.38
N HIS A 441 -9.46 -7.10 12.33
CA HIS A 441 -9.82 -7.52 13.67
C HIS A 441 -10.94 -8.57 13.68
N ARG A 442 -11.96 -8.45 12.81
CA ARG A 442 -12.99 -9.50 12.67
C ARG A 442 -12.43 -10.80 12.08
N LEU A 443 -11.47 -10.72 11.16
CA LEU A 443 -10.84 -11.90 10.55
C LEU A 443 -9.94 -12.67 11.52
N THR A 444 -9.36 -12.01 12.55
CA THR A 444 -8.54 -12.70 13.57
C THR A 444 -9.25 -13.87 14.26
N ALA A 445 -10.58 -13.79 14.42
CA ALA A 445 -11.41 -14.83 15.04
C ALA A 445 -11.49 -16.14 14.22
N GLU A 446 -11.14 -16.11 12.93
CA GLU A 446 -11.23 -17.24 11.99
C GLU A 446 -9.84 -17.74 11.54
N GLY A 447 -8.78 -17.14 12.06
CA GLY A 447 -7.39 -17.55 11.83
C GLY A 447 -7.06 -18.90 12.46
N ALA A 448 -6.01 -19.55 11.96
CA ALA A 448 -5.50 -20.82 12.51
C ALA A 448 -4.68 -20.65 13.80
N ARG A 449 -4.47 -19.40 14.24
CA ARG A 449 -3.80 -18.98 15.49
C ARG A 449 -4.64 -17.90 16.16
N ARG A 450 -4.48 -17.73 17.48
CA ARG A 450 -5.06 -16.60 18.21
C ARG A 450 -4.23 -15.35 17.97
N TYR A 451 -4.57 -14.59 16.93
CA TYR A 451 -3.84 -13.38 16.54
C TYR A 451 -4.13 -12.21 17.48
N HIS A 452 -3.07 -11.69 18.11
CA HIS A 452 -3.06 -10.37 18.72
C HIS A 452 -2.74 -9.31 17.65
N VAL A 453 -3.30 -8.11 17.79
CA VAL A 453 -3.08 -7.01 16.84
C VAL A 453 -2.23 -5.92 17.49
N VAL A 454 -1.14 -5.56 16.83
CA VAL A 454 -0.33 -4.38 17.11
C VAL A 454 -0.39 -3.48 15.88
N VAL A 455 -0.60 -2.19 16.09
CA VAL A 455 -0.60 -1.17 15.04
C VAL A 455 0.47 -0.16 15.38
N LEU A 456 1.34 0.18 14.45
CA LEU A 456 2.36 1.21 14.62
C LEU A 456 2.34 2.16 13.42
N SER A 457 2.88 3.36 13.58
CA SER A 457 3.49 4.06 12.45
C SER A 457 5.00 3.99 12.59
N ASP A 458 5.68 4.08 11.46
CA ASP A 458 7.12 4.16 11.30
C ASP A 458 7.64 5.58 11.44
N HIS A 459 6.91 6.56 10.91
CA HIS A 459 7.08 7.99 11.18
C HIS A 459 5.76 8.76 11.15
N GLY A 460 5.83 10.06 11.43
CA GLY A 460 4.79 11.01 11.12
C GLY A 460 5.04 11.74 9.79
N GLN A 461 4.27 12.80 9.55
CA GLN A 461 4.55 13.80 8.53
C GLN A 461 4.34 15.21 9.07
N SER A 462 5.10 16.16 8.52
CA SER A 462 4.97 17.60 8.74
C SER A 462 4.40 18.29 7.50
N GLN A 463 3.60 19.33 7.72
CA GLN A 463 2.99 20.16 6.68
C GLN A 463 3.97 21.28 6.28
N GLY A 464 3.93 21.77 5.03
CA GLY A 464 4.59 23.04 4.69
C GLY A 464 4.49 23.47 3.22
N ALA A 465 4.73 24.75 2.96
CA ALA A 465 5.00 25.24 1.60
C ALA A 465 6.40 24.83 1.18
N THR A 466 6.57 24.28 -0.03
CA THR A 466 7.89 23.81 -0.49
C THR A 466 8.91 24.97 -0.50
N PHE A 467 10.18 24.64 -0.39
CA PHE A 467 11.28 25.61 -0.40
C PHE A 467 11.21 26.48 -1.67
N ARG A 468 10.95 25.86 -2.82
CA ARG A 468 10.75 26.55 -4.10
C ARG A 468 9.50 27.44 -4.11
N GLN A 469 8.38 26.99 -3.53
CA GLN A 469 7.15 27.79 -3.41
C GLN A 469 7.35 29.02 -2.52
N ARG A 470 8.23 28.93 -1.51
CA ARG A 470 8.47 30.00 -0.54
C ARG A 470 9.56 30.98 -0.98
N TYR A 471 10.60 30.51 -1.66
CA TYR A 471 11.81 31.30 -1.98
C TYR A 471 12.07 31.49 -3.48
N GLY A 472 11.35 30.80 -4.36
CA GLY A 472 11.44 30.95 -5.82
C GLY A 472 12.59 30.17 -6.49
N GLU A 473 13.52 29.60 -5.71
CA GLU A 473 14.60 28.71 -6.18
C GLU A 473 14.54 27.36 -5.46
N SER A 474 14.99 26.27 -6.09
CA SER A 474 15.18 24.95 -5.44
C SER A 474 16.51 24.92 -4.67
N LEU A 475 16.68 23.96 -3.75
CA LEU A 475 17.95 23.81 -3.01
C LEU A 475 19.13 23.56 -3.98
N THR A 476 18.92 22.78 -5.04
CA THR A 476 19.91 22.53 -6.09
C THR A 476 20.31 23.83 -6.82
N GLN A 477 19.37 24.75 -7.03
CA GLN A 477 19.65 26.07 -7.61
C GLN A 477 20.43 26.96 -6.64
N LEU A 478 20.06 26.97 -5.35
CA LEU A 478 20.79 27.67 -4.29
C LEU A 478 22.24 27.18 -4.19
N VAL A 479 22.47 25.86 -4.11
CA VAL A 479 23.82 25.28 -4.05
C VAL A 479 24.64 25.67 -5.28
N ARG A 480 24.07 25.54 -6.49
CA ARG A 480 24.74 25.94 -7.75
C ARG A 480 25.15 27.41 -7.78
N ARG A 481 24.30 28.28 -7.23
CA ARG A 481 24.54 29.72 -7.11
C ARG A 481 25.64 30.04 -6.10
N LEU A 482 25.86 29.19 -5.10
CA LEU A 482 26.88 29.36 -4.07
C LEU A 482 28.25 28.76 -4.47
N THR A 483 28.27 27.62 -5.15
CA THR A 483 29.54 26.96 -5.56
C THR A 483 30.10 27.47 -6.89
N ALA A 484 29.30 28.17 -7.70
CA ALA A 484 29.60 28.57 -9.09
C ALA A 484 29.87 27.40 -10.07
N THR A 485 29.62 26.17 -9.63
CA THR A 485 29.74 24.91 -10.38
C THR A 485 28.82 24.88 -11.61
N GLN A 486 29.35 24.43 -12.76
CA GLN A 486 28.54 24.21 -13.98
C GLN A 486 27.81 22.85 -13.93
N GLU A 487 28.45 21.79 -13.40
CA GLU A 487 27.96 20.42 -13.38
C GLU A 487 27.48 19.99 -11.97
N ILE A 488 26.22 20.31 -11.66
CA ILE A 488 25.51 19.73 -10.50
C ILE A 488 24.48 18.73 -11.00
N LEU A 489 24.57 17.49 -10.51
CA LEU A 489 23.56 16.47 -10.74
C LEU A 489 22.46 16.58 -9.67
N PRO A 490 21.25 17.07 -10.00
CA PRO A 490 20.08 16.81 -9.17
C PRO A 490 19.82 15.30 -9.15
N ALA A 491 19.39 14.75 -8.02
CA ALA A 491 18.82 13.41 -8.07
C ALA A 491 17.52 13.45 -8.92
N PRO A 492 17.11 12.35 -9.60
CA PRO A 492 16.09 12.37 -10.66
C PRO A 492 14.66 12.82 -10.28
N VAL A 493 14.44 13.30 -9.05
CA VAL A 493 13.13 13.71 -8.50
C VAL A 493 13.16 15.15 -7.95
N ASP A 494 14.33 15.80 -7.85
CA ASP A 494 14.47 17.10 -7.16
C ASP A 494 13.85 18.30 -7.91
N ASP A 495 13.65 18.20 -9.24
CA ASP A 495 13.14 19.28 -10.08
C ASP A 495 11.85 18.92 -10.88
N GLU A 496 11.32 17.70 -10.77
CA GLU A 496 10.06 17.30 -11.45
C GLU A 496 8.82 17.81 -10.68
N PRO A 497 7.88 18.54 -11.32
CA PRO A 497 6.65 19.00 -10.67
C PRO A 497 5.78 17.83 -10.17
N GLY A 498 5.70 17.67 -8.85
CA GLY A 498 4.90 16.62 -8.20
C GLY A 498 5.55 15.23 -8.25
N GLY A 499 6.87 15.18 -7.96
CA GLY A 499 7.75 14.02 -7.76
C GLY A 499 7.11 12.61 -7.77
N ARG A 500 7.68 11.71 -8.58
CA ARG A 500 7.13 10.37 -8.85
C ARG A 500 6.70 9.63 -7.57
N PRO A 501 5.40 9.35 -7.41
CA PRO A 501 4.91 8.72 -6.20
C PRO A 501 5.48 7.32 -5.96
N GLU A 502 5.80 6.99 -4.70
CA GLU A 502 6.37 5.69 -4.34
C GLU A 502 5.46 4.53 -4.74
N THR A 503 4.14 4.71 -4.61
CA THR A 503 3.15 3.72 -5.02
C THR A 503 3.15 3.51 -6.54
N TRP A 504 3.49 4.53 -7.34
CA TRP A 504 3.57 4.40 -8.80
C TRP A 504 4.72 3.47 -9.21
N GLU A 505 5.87 3.57 -8.55
CA GLU A 505 7.03 2.68 -8.82
C GLU A 505 6.77 1.23 -8.39
N ARG A 506 5.95 1.02 -7.36
CA ARG A 506 5.44 -0.31 -6.97
C ARG A 506 4.49 -0.88 -8.04
N VAL A 507 3.69 -0.05 -8.70
CA VAL A 507 2.68 -0.48 -9.71
C VAL A 507 3.25 -0.64 -11.12
N ASP A 508 4.20 0.18 -11.54
CA ASP A 508 4.79 0.10 -12.89
C ASP A 508 5.36 -1.31 -13.18
N ARG A 509 5.89 -1.98 -12.14
CA ARG A 509 6.34 -3.37 -12.23
C ARG A 509 5.21 -4.41 -12.35
N LEU A 510 4.04 -4.19 -11.73
CA LEU A 510 2.85 -5.02 -11.98
C LEU A 510 2.45 -4.96 -13.47
N LEU A 511 2.50 -3.78 -14.08
CA LEU A 511 2.16 -3.59 -15.50
C LEU A 511 3.25 -4.16 -16.43
N THR A 512 4.52 -3.91 -16.13
CA THR A 512 5.65 -4.35 -16.94
C THR A 512 5.83 -5.88 -16.91
N GLU A 513 5.62 -6.56 -15.77
CA GLU A 513 5.71 -8.03 -15.72
C GLU A 513 4.46 -8.75 -16.27
N VAL A 514 3.27 -8.13 -16.20
CA VAL A 514 2.05 -8.64 -16.86
C VAL A 514 2.15 -8.51 -18.38
N THR A 515 2.76 -7.44 -18.89
CA THR A 515 2.98 -7.26 -20.34
C THR A 515 4.13 -8.11 -20.87
N GLY A 516 5.14 -8.43 -20.05
CA GLY A 516 6.24 -9.34 -20.39
C GLY A 516 5.88 -10.83 -20.49
N ARG A 517 4.64 -11.25 -20.15
CA ARG A 517 4.22 -12.66 -20.18
C ARG A 517 3.22 -12.96 -21.29
N SER A 518 3.72 -13.47 -22.41
CA SER A 518 2.95 -13.88 -23.60
C SER A 518 1.74 -14.76 -23.30
N GLY A 519 0.54 -14.27 -23.67
CA GLY A 519 -0.73 -14.99 -23.56
C GLY A 519 -1.85 -14.28 -24.35
N MET A 520 -2.93 -14.99 -24.67
CA MET A 520 -3.99 -14.53 -25.61
C MET A 520 -4.72 -13.24 -25.21
N THR A 521 -4.63 -12.79 -23.96
CA THR A 521 -5.18 -11.51 -23.49
C THR A 521 -4.33 -10.29 -23.85
N ALA A 522 -3.07 -10.48 -24.29
CA ALA A 522 -2.10 -9.42 -24.52
C ALA A 522 -2.46 -8.41 -25.63
N THR A 523 -3.49 -8.67 -26.45
CA THR A 523 -3.91 -7.75 -27.53
C THR A 523 -4.83 -6.65 -27.01
N ALA A 524 -5.72 -6.94 -26.05
CA ALA A 524 -6.62 -5.95 -25.47
C ALA A 524 -5.87 -4.97 -24.55
N THR A 525 -4.95 -5.47 -23.74
CA THR A 525 -4.11 -4.63 -22.86
C THR A 525 -3.11 -3.75 -23.62
N ARG A 526 -2.58 -4.22 -24.76
CA ARG A 526 -1.70 -3.40 -25.63
C ARG A 526 -2.37 -2.17 -26.26
N VAL A 527 -3.69 -2.17 -26.40
CA VAL A 527 -4.42 -0.99 -26.90
C VAL A 527 -4.60 0.04 -25.76
N ALA A 528 -5.00 -0.41 -24.57
CA ALA A 528 -5.10 0.47 -23.40
C ALA A 528 -3.74 1.08 -22.99
N ALA A 529 -2.67 0.28 -23.00
CA ALA A 529 -1.31 0.71 -22.68
C ALA A 529 -0.68 1.68 -23.70
N ARG A 530 -1.30 1.86 -24.88
CA ARG A 530 -0.86 2.88 -25.87
C ARG A 530 -1.59 4.22 -25.74
N SER A 531 -2.67 4.27 -24.97
CA SER A 531 -3.43 5.50 -24.69
C SER A 531 -3.04 6.17 -23.37
N ALA A 532 -2.31 5.46 -22.50
CA ALA A 532 -1.56 6.07 -21.40
C ALA A 532 -0.12 6.29 -21.88
N THR A 533 0.32 7.56 -21.94
CA THR A 533 1.64 7.93 -22.44
C THR A 533 2.76 7.51 -21.50
N GLY A 534 3.66 6.67 -22.00
CA GLY A 534 4.88 6.25 -21.31
C GLY A 534 5.44 5.00 -21.98
N THR A 535 6.62 5.11 -22.60
CA THR A 535 7.33 3.94 -23.14
C THR A 535 7.60 2.97 -21.98
N PRO A 536 7.33 1.65 -22.12
CA PRO A 536 7.58 0.72 -21.02
C PRO A 536 9.06 0.73 -20.67
N ALA A 537 9.36 0.96 -19.40
CA ALA A 537 10.71 0.84 -18.87
C ALA A 537 11.12 -0.64 -18.91
N ALA A 538 11.77 -1.03 -20.02
CA ALA A 538 12.75 -2.11 -19.93
C ALA A 538 13.70 -1.75 -18.78
N ALA A 539 14.08 -2.73 -17.95
CA ALA A 539 14.92 -2.48 -16.79
C ALA A 539 16.12 -1.63 -17.21
N ASP A 540 16.13 -0.36 -16.79
CA ASP A 540 17.10 0.61 -17.27
C ASP A 540 18.49 0.01 -17.02
N PRO A 541 19.34 -0.10 -18.06
CA PRO A 541 20.77 -0.09 -17.79
C PRO A 541 21.00 1.11 -16.89
N ALA A 542 21.77 0.97 -15.82
CA ALA A 542 22.28 2.15 -15.13
C ALA A 542 22.80 3.08 -16.23
N PRO A 543 22.31 4.33 -16.33
CA PRO A 543 22.64 5.19 -17.46
C PRO A 543 24.15 5.14 -17.57
N ALA A 544 24.67 4.87 -18.77
CA ALA A 544 26.10 4.87 -19.00
C ALA A 544 26.54 6.31 -18.75
N VAL A 545 26.95 6.57 -17.50
CA VAL A 545 27.37 7.89 -17.05
C VAL A 545 28.61 8.17 -17.87
N ASP A 546 28.53 9.25 -18.65
CA ASP A 546 29.70 9.78 -19.33
C ASP A 546 30.82 9.98 -18.29
N HIS A 547 32.07 9.81 -18.66
CA HIS A 547 33.17 9.57 -17.70
C HIS A 547 33.57 10.78 -16.82
N ASN A 548 32.74 11.82 -16.75
CA ASN A 548 32.76 12.84 -15.70
C ASN A 548 31.75 12.48 -14.60
N GLU A 549 32.24 12.11 -13.42
CA GLU A 549 31.42 12.17 -12.21
C GLU A 549 31.03 13.64 -11.96
N PRO A 550 29.81 13.94 -11.46
CA PRO A 550 29.40 15.33 -11.20
C PRO A 550 30.27 15.99 -10.11
N GLU A 551 30.43 17.30 -10.17
CA GLU A 551 31.24 18.05 -9.19
C GLU A 551 30.52 18.09 -7.82
N THR A 552 29.20 18.35 -7.84
CA THR A 552 28.35 18.31 -6.65
C THR A 552 27.07 17.51 -6.92
N VAL A 553 26.66 16.70 -5.94
CA VAL A 553 25.37 16.00 -5.92
C VAL A 553 24.56 16.53 -4.74
N VAL A 554 23.33 16.97 -5.00
CA VAL A 554 22.35 17.34 -3.97
C VAL A 554 21.29 16.26 -3.93
N VAL A 555 20.94 15.78 -2.73
CA VAL A 555 19.94 14.73 -2.53
C VAL A 555 18.95 15.16 -1.45
N ALA A 556 17.75 15.57 -1.85
CA ALA A 556 16.67 15.89 -0.91
C ALA A 556 16.00 14.62 -0.35
N SER A 557 15.39 14.76 0.83
CA SER A 557 14.56 13.75 1.50
C SER A 557 13.62 14.52 2.45
N GLY A 558 12.48 14.97 1.92
CA GLY A 558 11.55 15.89 2.56
C GLY A 558 12.18 17.24 2.89
N ASN A 559 12.24 17.58 4.18
CA ASN A 559 12.82 18.85 4.68
C ASN A 559 14.28 18.73 5.14
N LEU A 560 14.89 17.56 4.94
CA LEU A 560 16.32 17.32 5.03
C LEU A 560 16.91 17.16 3.62
N ALA A 561 18.16 17.54 3.43
CA ALA A 561 18.94 17.22 2.25
C ALA A 561 20.39 16.92 2.60
N MET A 562 21.05 16.11 1.77
CA MET A 562 22.48 15.82 1.87
C MET A 562 23.19 16.35 0.63
N ILE A 563 24.30 17.06 0.84
CA ILE A 563 25.16 17.58 -0.22
C ILE A 563 26.47 16.81 -0.22
N TYR A 564 26.87 16.34 -1.41
CA TYR A 564 28.09 15.58 -1.64
C TYR A 564 28.95 16.30 -2.66
N LEU A 565 30.16 16.66 -2.25
CA LEU A 565 31.24 17.13 -3.12
C LEU A 565 31.93 15.87 -3.69
N ALA A 566 31.34 15.34 -4.77
CA ALA A 566 31.52 13.95 -5.18
C ALA A 566 32.94 13.64 -5.70
N HIS A 567 33.62 14.61 -6.29
CA HIS A 567 35.04 14.53 -6.70
C HIS A 567 36.04 14.28 -5.55
N HIS A 568 35.60 14.39 -4.29
CA HIS A 568 36.46 14.14 -3.14
C HIS A 568 36.01 12.87 -2.40
N PRO A 569 36.84 11.81 -2.37
CA PRO A 569 36.48 10.55 -1.75
C PRO A 569 36.31 10.69 -0.24
N GLY A 570 35.35 9.96 0.32
CA GLY A 570 35.01 10.03 1.74
C GLY A 570 34.24 11.30 2.14
N ARG A 571 33.95 11.40 3.44
CA ARG A 571 33.20 12.52 4.02
C ARG A 571 34.15 13.65 4.41
N LEU A 572 33.83 14.88 4.04
CA LEU A 572 34.66 16.06 4.29
C LEU A 572 34.37 16.73 5.63
N THR A 573 35.43 17.23 6.27
CA THR A 573 35.34 18.15 7.42
C THR A 573 35.10 19.59 6.96
N ARG A 574 34.61 20.44 7.85
CA ARG A 574 34.39 21.87 7.63
C ARG A 574 35.57 22.55 6.95
N ASP A 575 36.76 22.47 7.53
CA ASP A 575 37.98 23.10 6.99
C ASP A 575 38.27 22.67 5.55
N ARG A 576 37.90 21.43 5.20
CA ARG A 576 38.07 20.91 3.85
C ARG A 576 36.94 21.36 2.92
N VAL A 577 35.70 21.44 3.37
CA VAL A 577 34.58 22.04 2.62
C VAL A 577 34.86 23.51 2.32
N ASP A 578 35.26 24.29 3.31
CA ASP A 578 35.57 25.72 3.17
C ASP A 578 36.76 25.96 2.22
N ALA A 579 37.67 24.98 2.07
CA ALA A 579 38.80 25.04 1.13
C ALA A 579 38.46 24.65 -0.32
N VAL A 580 37.41 23.84 -0.56
CA VAL A 580 37.05 23.33 -1.91
C VAL A 580 35.78 23.95 -2.47
N ALA A 581 34.88 24.42 -1.60
CA ALA A 581 33.65 25.15 -1.94
C ALA A 581 33.51 26.40 -1.03
N PRO A 582 34.39 27.41 -1.19
CA PRO A 582 34.44 28.56 -0.28
C PRO A 582 33.11 29.32 -0.22
N GLY A 583 32.64 29.61 0.99
CA GLY A 583 31.39 30.33 1.22
C GLY A 583 30.10 29.52 1.05
N LEU A 584 30.18 28.21 0.76
CA LEU A 584 29.00 27.35 0.66
C LEU A 584 28.23 27.26 1.99
N ILE A 585 28.94 27.02 3.11
CA ILE A 585 28.32 26.90 4.44
C ILE A 585 27.71 28.24 4.88
N ASP A 586 28.45 29.33 4.75
CA ASP A 586 27.99 30.68 5.10
C ASP A 586 26.81 31.11 4.22
N GLY A 587 26.86 30.82 2.92
CA GLY A 587 25.78 31.14 1.97
C GLY A 587 24.50 30.34 2.20
N LEU A 588 24.61 29.07 2.61
CA LEU A 588 23.46 28.25 3.00
C LEU A 588 22.85 28.76 4.30
N THR A 589 23.68 28.99 5.34
CA THR A 589 23.21 29.42 6.66
C THR A 589 22.69 30.86 6.69
N ALA A 590 23.11 31.72 5.77
CA ALA A 590 22.53 33.05 5.56
C ALA A 590 21.16 33.05 4.84
N HIS A 591 20.77 31.95 4.19
CA HIS A 591 19.51 31.87 3.46
C HIS A 591 18.33 31.61 4.41
N PRO A 592 17.26 32.44 4.43
CA PRO A 592 16.20 32.38 5.44
C PRO A 592 15.35 31.09 5.42
N GLY A 593 15.43 30.30 4.35
CA GLY A 593 14.81 28.99 4.25
C GLY A 593 15.60 27.84 4.89
N ILE A 594 16.87 28.06 5.24
CA ILE A 594 17.73 27.07 5.89
C ILE A 594 17.73 27.39 7.39
N GLY A 595 17.39 26.41 8.22
CA GLY A 595 17.46 26.60 9.67
C GLY A 595 18.81 26.18 10.23
N LEU A 596 19.39 25.09 9.71
CA LEU A 596 20.73 24.65 10.05
C LEU A 596 21.43 23.88 8.92
N VAL A 597 22.76 23.88 8.97
CA VAL A 597 23.67 23.03 8.19
C VAL A 597 24.55 22.27 9.17
N VAL A 598 24.62 20.94 9.05
CA VAL A 598 25.50 20.08 9.85
C VAL A 598 26.69 19.64 9.02
N VAL A 599 27.89 19.80 9.58
CA VAL A 599 29.17 19.46 8.96
C VAL A 599 30.09 18.81 9.98
N ASP A 600 30.96 17.90 9.56
CA ASP A 600 31.94 17.32 10.48
C ASP A 600 33.10 18.28 10.78
N SER A 601 33.79 18.09 11.91
CA SER A 601 34.98 18.90 12.24
C SER A 601 35.96 18.13 13.12
N ALA A 602 37.17 18.66 13.31
CA ALA A 602 38.15 18.08 14.22
C ALA A 602 37.67 18.00 15.69
N ALA A 603 36.65 18.78 16.08
CA ALA A 603 36.00 18.71 17.39
C ALA A 603 34.74 17.81 17.40
N GLY A 604 34.46 17.13 16.30
CA GLY A 604 33.22 16.40 16.02
C GLY A 604 32.16 17.27 15.31
N PRO A 605 30.97 16.70 15.03
CA PRO A 605 29.97 17.35 14.19
C PRO A 605 29.42 18.66 14.77
N LEU A 606 29.28 19.66 13.90
CA LEU A 606 28.77 21.00 14.22
C LEU A 606 27.46 21.23 13.47
N ALA A 607 26.39 21.62 14.17
CA ALA A 607 25.20 22.19 13.56
C ALA A 607 25.32 23.72 13.58
N ILE A 608 25.30 24.35 12.41
CA ILE A 608 25.54 25.77 12.19
C ILE A 608 24.23 26.40 11.69
N GLY A 609 23.75 27.45 12.36
CA GLY A 609 22.66 28.29 11.89
C GLY A 609 23.12 29.73 11.65
N ALA A 610 22.21 30.59 11.19
CA ALA A 610 22.51 31.96 10.76
C ALA A 610 23.22 32.86 11.82
N ARG A 611 23.11 32.53 13.11
CA ARG A 611 23.60 33.36 14.24
C ARG A 611 24.23 32.55 15.39
N GLY A 612 24.62 31.30 15.15
CA GLY A 612 25.22 30.45 16.17
C GLY A 612 25.49 29.01 15.73
N VAL A 613 26.22 28.28 16.58
CA VAL A 613 26.72 26.93 16.34
C VAL A 613 26.48 26.06 17.57
N HIS A 614 26.01 24.83 17.35
CA HIS A 614 25.86 23.80 18.36
C HIS A 614 26.80 22.63 18.04
N ARG A 615 27.76 22.33 18.92
CA ARG A 615 28.64 21.16 18.78
C ARG A 615 27.92 19.91 19.31
N LEU A 616 27.63 18.97 18.41
CA LEU A 616 26.75 17.83 18.69
C LEU A 616 27.39 16.80 19.63
N SER A 617 28.71 16.73 19.70
CA SER A 617 29.45 15.76 20.54
C SER A 617 29.28 16.00 22.04
N ASP A 618 29.43 17.24 22.51
CA ASP A 618 29.38 17.61 23.94
C ASP A 618 28.27 18.62 24.30
N GLY A 619 27.62 19.24 23.31
CA GLY A 619 26.53 20.19 23.53
C GLY A 619 26.97 21.62 23.81
N GLN A 620 28.24 21.99 23.53
CA GLN A 620 28.63 23.40 23.59
C GLN A 620 27.91 24.19 22.51
N VAL A 621 27.30 25.31 22.90
CA VAL A 621 26.70 26.31 22.02
C VAL A 621 27.57 27.57 21.99
N ASP A 622 27.71 28.17 20.81
CA ASP A 622 28.25 29.52 20.59
C ASP A 622 27.21 30.35 19.81
N GLY A 623 26.94 31.59 20.26
CA GLY A 623 25.82 32.39 19.75
C GLY A 623 24.43 31.82 20.09
N ASP A 624 23.46 32.00 19.19
CA ASP A 624 22.09 31.47 19.34
C ASP A 624 22.04 29.97 18.99
N ASP A 625 21.44 29.13 19.84
CA ASP A 625 21.34 27.68 19.59
C ASP A 625 20.41 27.36 18.37
N PRO A 626 20.96 26.89 17.23
CA PRO A 626 20.18 26.58 16.04
C PRO A 626 19.22 25.39 16.22
N LEU A 627 19.39 24.57 17.27
CA LEU A 627 18.56 23.39 17.50
C LEU A 627 17.24 23.71 18.20
N THR A 628 17.12 24.90 18.81
CA THR A 628 15.94 25.34 19.58
C THR A 628 14.59 25.11 18.85
N PRO A 629 14.43 25.43 17.54
CA PRO A 629 13.15 25.24 16.84
C PRO A 629 12.76 23.78 16.58
N TYR A 630 13.71 22.84 16.70
CA TYR A 630 13.54 21.42 16.36
C TYR A 630 13.24 20.54 17.59
N GLY A 631 13.18 21.13 18.78
CA GLY A 631 12.84 20.43 20.02
C GLY A 631 14.03 19.72 20.69
N PRO A 632 13.82 19.21 21.92
CA PRO A 632 14.90 18.83 22.84
C PRO A 632 15.72 17.59 22.40
N ARG A 633 15.23 16.80 21.43
CA ARG A 633 15.92 15.61 20.93
C ARG A 633 16.81 15.87 19.72
N ALA A 634 16.68 17.03 19.06
CA ALA A 634 17.39 17.36 17.83
C ALA A 634 18.91 17.14 17.91
N ARG A 635 19.56 17.51 19.03
CA ARG A 635 21.00 17.25 19.24
C ARG A 635 21.35 15.76 19.15
N HIS A 636 20.57 14.92 19.81
CA HIS A 636 20.80 13.47 19.86
C HIS A 636 20.51 12.82 18.50
N ASP A 637 19.42 13.22 17.86
CA ASP A 637 19.03 12.69 16.55
C ASP A 637 20.03 13.06 15.46
N LEU A 638 20.49 14.32 15.45
CA LEU A 638 21.58 14.76 14.59
C LEU A 638 22.88 14.03 14.90
N LEU A 639 23.29 13.90 16.18
CA LEU A 639 24.53 13.20 16.53
C LEU A 639 24.52 11.74 16.03
N ARG A 640 23.40 11.02 16.21
CA ARG A 640 23.24 9.64 15.71
C ARG A 640 23.26 9.61 14.18
N HIS A 641 22.55 10.53 13.52
CA HIS A 641 22.55 10.64 12.06
C HIS A 641 23.96 10.86 11.50
N GLN A 642 24.76 11.73 12.13
CA GLN A 642 26.14 12.02 11.73
C GLN A 642 27.13 10.84 11.91
N GLN A 643 26.72 9.77 12.60
CA GLN A 643 27.49 8.53 12.78
C GLN A 643 27.15 7.46 11.73
N MET A 644 26.09 7.66 10.93
CA MET A 644 25.65 6.71 9.91
C MET A 644 26.61 6.66 8.71
N ALA A 645 26.61 5.53 8.01
CA ALA A 645 27.34 5.37 6.76
C ALA A 645 26.75 6.24 5.64
N HIS A 646 27.62 6.72 4.73
CA HIS A 646 27.24 7.46 3.51
C HIS A 646 26.46 8.77 3.71
N VAL A 647 26.52 9.36 4.91
CA VAL A 647 26.03 10.71 5.20
C VAL A 647 26.78 11.74 4.35
N GLY A 648 26.07 12.77 3.88
CA GLY A 648 26.65 13.87 3.10
C GLY A 648 27.77 14.62 3.82
N ASP A 649 28.57 15.34 3.04
CA ASP A 649 29.56 16.27 3.58
C ASP A 649 28.86 17.35 4.41
N LEU A 650 27.75 17.87 3.85
CA LEU A 650 26.79 18.73 4.54
C LEU A 650 25.43 18.03 4.63
N VAL A 651 24.80 18.12 5.80
CA VAL A 651 23.38 17.79 6.00
C VAL A 651 22.62 19.08 6.28
N VAL A 652 21.65 19.40 5.44
CA VAL A 652 20.91 20.66 5.49
C VAL A 652 19.49 20.38 5.95
N ILE A 653 18.98 21.17 6.92
CA ILE A 653 17.58 21.08 7.36
C ILE A 653 16.93 22.46 7.20
N SER A 654 15.75 22.49 6.60
CA SER A 654 15.02 23.74 6.39
C SER A 654 14.47 24.34 7.69
N ALA A 655 14.26 25.65 7.70
CA ALA A 655 13.77 26.37 8.87
C ALA A 655 12.33 25.99 9.23
N VAL A 656 12.03 25.84 10.53
CA VAL A 656 10.65 25.64 11.01
C VAL A 656 9.93 26.99 11.10
N GLU A 657 8.71 27.10 10.59
CA GLU A 657 7.89 28.30 10.72
C GLU A 657 7.25 28.41 12.12
N PRO A 658 7.60 29.45 12.91
CA PRO A 658 7.05 29.61 14.26
C PRO A 658 5.52 29.78 14.25
N GLY A 659 4.86 29.09 15.18
CA GLY A 659 3.41 29.21 15.40
C GLY A 659 2.52 28.36 14.48
N LEU A 660 3.02 27.95 13.29
CA LEU A 660 2.34 26.97 12.43
C LEU A 660 2.99 25.58 12.46
N GLU A 661 4.23 25.48 12.94
CA GLU A 661 5.05 24.24 12.92
C GLU A 661 5.25 23.68 11.49
N GLU A 662 5.06 24.52 10.46
CA GLU A 662 5.25 24.14 9.06
C GLU A 662 6.75 24.11 8.70
N VAL A 663 7.16 23.13 7.90
CA VAL A 663 8.55 22.96 7.43
C VAL A 663 8.62 23.03 5.90
N PRO A 664 9.47 23.89 5.31
CA PRO A 664 9.62 23.92 3.86
C PRO A 664 10.36 22.67 3.38
N ALA A 665 9.65 21.76 2.71
CA ALA A 665 10.25 20.62 2.05
C ALA A 665 11.17 21.09 0.90
N PHE A 666 12.34 20.48 0.75
CA PHE A 666 13.20 20.70 -0.42
C PHE A 666 12.66 20.01 -1.67
N GLU A 667 11.82 18.99 -1.50
CA GLU A 667 11.02 18.34 -2.55
C GLU A 667 9.70 19.08 -2.79
N GLU A 668 9.09 18.88 -3.97
CA GLU A 668 7.82 19.54 -4.36
C GLU A 668 6.56 18.88 -3.73
N LEU A 669 6.64 18.54 -2.44
CA LEU A 669 5.60 17.88 -1.64
C LEU A 669 5.20 18.77 -0.45
N VAL A 670 3.90 18.81 -0.10
CA VAL A 670 3.37 19.69 0.98
C VAL A 670 3.09 18.97 2.30
N GLY A 671 3.11 17.64 2.27
CA GLY A 671 3.46 16.79 3.40
C GLY A 671 4.87 16.26 3.19
N SER A 672 5.70 16.26 4.22
CA SER A 672 7.09 15.78 4.16
C SER A 672 7.53 15.15 5.47
N HIS A 673 8.55 14.32 5.41
CA HIS A 673 9.19 13.65 6.54
C HIS A 673 10.69 13.45 6.25
N GLY A 674 11.40 12.66 7.04
CA GLY A 674 12.83 12.37 6.86
C GLY A 674 13.80 13.34 7.53
N GLY A 675 13.35 14.54 7.92
CA GLY A 675 14.11 15.56 8.63
C GLY A 675 13.67 15.77 10.08
N LEU A 676 13.71 17.03 10.52
CA LEU A 676 13.30 17.49 11.85
C LEU A 676 12.29 18.63 11.76
N GLY A 677 11.44 18.76 12.79
CA GLY A 677 10.47 19.84 12.96
C GLY A 677 9.06 19.48 12.49
N GLY A 678 8.04 20.09 13.12
CA GLY A 678 6.65 19.67 12.98
C GLY A 678 6.38 18.32 13.67
N TRP A 679 5.56 17.44 13.06
CA TRP A 679 5.14 16.16 13.64
C TRP A 679 5.79 14.93 13.00
N GLN A 680 6.72 15.10 12.06
CA GLN A 680 7.37 13.98 11.35
C GLN A 680 8.09 12.97 12.26
N ASN A 681 8.61 13.42 13.41
CA ASN A 681 9.32 12.55 14.36
C ASN A 681 8.42 11.94 15.46
N GLU A 682 7.11 12.21 15.45
CA GLU A 682 6.14 11.78 16.46
C GLU A 682 5.27 10.60 15.95
N ALA A 683 5.76 9.37 16.14
CA ALA A 683 5.10 8.15 15.68
C ALA A 683 4.25 7.48 16.78
N VAL A 684 3.39 6.54 16.38
CA VAL A 684 2.44 5.85 17.28
C VAL A 684 2.73 4.36 17.42
N LEU A 685 2.46 3.81 18.61
CA LEU A 685 2.39 2.37 18.87
C LEU A 685 1.10 2.06 19.64
N ILE A 686 0.23 1.22 19.06
CA ILE A 686 -1.03 0.76 19.64
C ILE A 686 -0.94 -0.75 19.84
N HIS A 687 -1.08 -1.20 21.09
CA HIS A 687 -0.87 -2.60 21.47
C HIS A 687 -1.87 -3.04 22.55
N PRO A 688 -2.07 -4.35 22.79
CA PRO A 688 -2.93 -4.85 23.87
C PRO A 688 -2.57 -4.24 25.23
N ALA A 689 -3.58 -3.81 25.99
CA ALA A 689 -3.38 -2.96 27.17
C ALA A 689 -2.68 -3.66 28.36
N ASP A 690 -2.68 -5.00 28.38
CA ASP A 690 -2.04 -5.88 29.35
C ASP A 690 -0.56 -6.22 29.01
N TRP A 691 -0.04 -5.63 27.92
CA TRP A 691 1.35 -5.85 27.50
C TRP A 691 2.25 -4.75 28.08
N PRO A 692 3.31 -5.11 28.83
CA PRO A 692 4.21 -4.14 29.41
C PRO A 692 5.06 -3.48 28.34
N GLN A 693 5.27 -2.18 28.50
CA GLN A 693 6.25 -1.40 27.76
C GLN A 693 7.51 -1.21 28.60
N GLN A 694 8.68 -1.31 27.97
CA GLN A 694 9.99 -1.12 28.59
C GLN A 694 10.48 0.31 28.33
N GLY A 695 10.35 1.18 29.34
CA GLY A 695 10.87 2.55 29.28
C GLY A 695 10.23 3.44 28.21
N GLU A 696 10.96 4.46 27.80
CA GLU A 696 10.60 5.35 26.69
C GLU A 696 11.08 4.75 25.37
N LEU A 697 10.23 4.85 24.33
CA LEU A 697 10.54 4.35 22.99
C LEU A 697 11.14 5.49 22.15
N VAL A 698 12.46 5.43 21.96
CA VAL A 698 13.26 6.41 21.20
C VAL A 698 14.08 5.65 20.16
N GLY A 699 13.84 5.94 18.88
CA GLY A 699 14.40 5.22 17.75
C GLY A 699 13.66 3.91 17.44
N PRO A 700 13.64 3.47 16.16
CA PRO A 700 12.97 2.25 15.74
C PRO A 700 13.61 0.99 16.35
N ASP A 701 14.90 1.04 16.74
CA ASP A 701 15.59 -0.03 17.44
C ASP A 701 15.03 -0.29 18.86
N ALA A 702 14.53 0.75 19.55
CA ALA A 702 13.83 0.58 20.83
C ALA A 702 12.49 -0.14 20.64
N VAL A 703 11.76 0.21 19.57
CA VAL A 703 10.52 -0.48 19.19
C VAL A 703 10.81 -1.93 18.77
N HIS A 704 11.90 -2.20 18.06
CA HIS A 704 12.33 -3.58 17.73
C HIS A 704 12.61 -4.42 18.99
N ARG A 705 13.36 -3.89 19.96
CA ARG A 705 13.56 -4.55 21.26
C ARG A 705 12.24 -4.83 21.97
N GLN A 706 11.30 -3.87 21.92
CA GLN A 706 9.95 -4.03 22.49
C GLN A 706 9.14 -5.13 21.80
N LEU A 707 9.17 -5.19 20.46
CA LEU A 707 8.51 -6.22 19.65
C LEU A 707 9.12 -7.61 19.91
N LEU A 708 10.44 -7.74 19.94
CA LEU A 708 11.13 -8.98 20.33
C LEU A 708 10.73 -9.43 21.74
N GLY A 709 10.63 -8.52 22.70
CA GLY A 709 10.15 -8.82 24.06
C GLY A 709 8.75 -9.44 24.08
N TRP A 710 7.83 -8.91 23.26
CA TRP A 710 6.50 -9.49 23.10
C TRP A 710 6.50 -10.83 22.34
N LEU A 711 7.31 -10.97 21.29
CA LEU A 711 7.44 -12.24 20.56
C LEU A 711 7.97 -13.37 21.45
N HIS A 712 8.97 -13.09 22.30
CA HIS A 712 9.44 -14.05 23.31
C HIS A 712 8.33 -14.40 24.32
N ARG A 713 7.59 -13.40 24.85
CA ARG A 713 6.45 -13.64 25.78
C ARG A 713 5.36 -14.52 25.16
N LEU A 714 5.15 -14.44 23.85
CA LEU A 714 4.15 -15.24 23.12
C LEU A 714 4.67 -16.60 22.62
N GLY A 715 5.96 -16.93 22.84
CA GLY A 715 6.58 -18.14 22.28
C GLY A 715 6.72 -18.12 20.75
N LEU A 716 6.70 -16.93 20.14
CA LEU A 716 6.80 -16.72 18.69
C LEU A 716 8.24 -16.46 18.21
N ARG A 717 9.19 -16.32 19.14
CA ARG A 717 10.62 -16.14 18.88
C ARG A 717 11.41 -17.22 19.61
N GLN A 718 12.27 -17.94 18.89
CA GLN A 718 13.20 -18.89 19.47
C GLN A 718 14.41 -18.16 20.06
N PRO A 719 15.03 -18.67 21.15
CA PRO A 719 16.25 -18.10 21.71
C PRO A 719 17.37 -18.04 20.66
N ASP A 720 18.11 -16.94 20.64
CA ASP A 720 19.31 -16.83 19.82
C ASP A 720 20.39 -17.77 20.36
N ASN A 721 20.61 -18.89 19.67
CA ASN A 721 21.66 -19.84 20.04
C ASN A 721 23.05 -19.25 19.73
N PRO A 722 23.93 -19.04 20.73
CA PRO A 722 25.23 -18.37 20.52
C PRO A 722 26.25 -19.20 19.71
N ALA A 723 25.96 -20.47 19.40
CA ALA A 723 26.92 -21.42 18.84
C ALA A 723 26.90 -21.59 17.30
N SER A 724 26.05 -20.85 16.56
CA SER A 724 26.05 -20.89 15.09
C SER A 724 26.45 -19.54 14.49
N PRO A 725 27.66 -19.39 13.94
CA PRO A 725 27.92 -18.32 12.98
C PRO A 725 27.00 -18.54 11.76
N ALA A 726 26.38 -17.47 11.27
CA ALA A 726 25.53 -17.54 10.09
C ALA A 726 26.39 -17.83 8.86
N ASN A 727 26.27 -19.03 8.29
CA ASN A 727 26.80 -19.32 6.95
C ASN A 727 25.94 -18.59 5.91
N PRO A 728 26.49 -17.66 5.09
CA PRO A 728 25.72 -16.95 4.06
C PRO A 728 25.36 -17.84 2.84
N THR A 729 25.70 -19.13 2.88
CA THR A 729 25.78 -20.02 1.72
C THR A 729 24.97 -21.30 1.88
N SER A 730 23.64 -21.17 1.95
CA SER A 730 22.71 -22.29 1.69
C SER A 730 21.48 -21.87 0.90
N LEU A 731 21.69 -21.27 -0.27
CA LEU A 731 20.68 -21.24 -1.34
C LEU A 731 20.52 -22.68 -1.88
N THR A 732 19.58 -23.43 -1.31
CA THR A 732 19.17 -24.72 -1.87
C THR A 732 18.43 -24.48 -3.18
N SER A 733 19.08 -24.76 -4.31
CA SER A 733 18.47 -24.76 -5.64
C SER A 733 17.19 -25.62 -5.65
N PRO A 734 16.11 -25.19 -6.33
CA PRO A 734 14.89 -25.98 -6.41
C PRO A 734 15.15 -27.29 -7.17
N THR A 735 14.93 -28.42 -6.48
CA THR A 735 15.02 -29.76 -7.07
C THR A 735 13.93 -29.97 -8.12
N SER A 736 14.32 -30.19 -9.37
CA SER A 736 13.43 -30.65 -10.43
C SER A 736 12.83 -32.03 -10.10
N PRO A 737 11.53 -32.28 -10.34
CA PRO A 737 10.93 -33.60 -10.13
C PRO A 737 11.34 -34.55 -11.26
N THR A 738 12.19 -35.53 -10.94
CA THR A 738 12.57 -36.62 -11.86
C THR A 738 11.53 -37.75 -11.85
N GLY A 739 10.85 -37.94 -12.98
CA GLY A 739 10.15 -39.19 -13.29
C GLY A 739 11.13 -40.27 -13.78
N PRO A 740 10.77 -41.56 -13.71
CA PRO A 740 11.70 -42.65 -14.02
C PRO A 740 11.94 -42.80 -15.53
N VAL A 741 13.21 -42.78 -15.93
CA VAL A 741 13.65 -43.06 -17.31
C VAL A 741 14.04 -44.53 -17.44
N ARG A 742 13.56 -45.21 -18.47
CA ARG A 742 13.97 -46.59 -18.82
C ARG A 742 15.37 -46.60 -19.45
N PRO A 743 16.19 -47.64 -19.23
CA PRO A 743 17.50 -47.74 -19.84
C PRO A 743 17.40 -48.02 -21.36
N ALA A 744 18.36 -47.48 -22.11
CA ALA A 744 18.62 -47.83 -23.50
C ALA A 744 20.06 -48.39 -23.62
N GLU A 745 20.26 -49.33 -24.53
CA GLU A 745 21.48 -50.14 -24.67
C GLU A 745 22.65 -49.39 -25.35
N PRO A 746 23.90 -49.84 -25.16
CA PRO A 746 25.08 -49.16 -25.69
C PRO A 746 25.39 -49.52 -27.15
N VAL A 747 25.98 -48.58 -27.89
CA VAL A 747 26.60 -48.81 -29.21
C VAL A 747 28.05 -48.33 -29.20
N THR A 748 28.91 -49.11 -29.87
CA THR A 748 30.36 -49.19 -29.64
C THR A 748 31.20 -48.18 -30.43
N LEU A 749 32.38 -47.84 -29.88
CA LEU A 749 33.48 -47.11 -30.52
C LEU A 749 34.05 -47.79 -31.78
N VAL A 750 34.48 -47.00 -32.76
CA VAL A 750 35.55 -47.31 -33.74
C VAL A 750 36.40 -46.04 -33.97
N ALA A 751 37.69 -46.20 -34.32
CA ALA A 751 38.75 -45.19 -34.17
C ALA A 751 39.17 -44.42 -35.46
N GLU A 752 40.09 -43.45 -35.23
CA GLU A 752 41.12 -42.77 -36.06
C GLU A 752 41.52 -43.35 -37.46
N PRO A 753 42.20 -42.61 -38.40
CA PRO A 753 43.27 -41.62 -38.11
C PRO A 753 43.54 -40.39 -39.05
N THR A 754 44.40 -39.49 -38.54
CA THR A 754 45.37 -38.52 -39.13
C THR A 754 45.45 -38.15 -40.63
N ALA A 755 45.47 -36.82 -40.93
CA ALA A 755 46.33 -36.04 -41.86
C ALA A 755 45.83 -34.57 -41.91
N GLY A 756 46.55 -33.48 -42.24
CA GLY A 756 47.94 -33.24 -42.68
C GLY A 756 48.28 -31.72 -42.64
N VAL A 757 49.47 -31.31 -43.12
CA VAL A 757 50.13 -29.99 -42.89
C VAL A 757 49.90 -28.94 -44.00
N GLY A 758 49.97 -27.64 -43.69
CA GLY A 758 50.17 -26.58 -44.72
C GLY A 758 50.28 -25.12 -44.24
N VAL A 759 51.45 -24.49 -44.40
CA VAL A 759 51.71 -23.03 -44.31
C VAL A 759 52.72 -22.64 -45.41
N PRO A 760 52.37 -21.73 -46.35
CA PRO A 760 53.17 -20.50 -46.65
C PRO A 760 52.29 -19.33 -47.20
N THR A 761 52.67 -18.06 -47.44
CA THR A 761 53.80 -17.13 -47.12
C THR A 761 53.35 -15.67 -47.43
N SER A 762 54.06 -14.63 -46.96
CA SER A 762 53.87 -13.22 -47.37
C SER A 762 54.37 -12.91 -48.79
N PRO A 763 54.08 -11.72 -49.35
CA PRO A 763 55.19 -10.78 -49.59
C PRO A 763 54.90 -9.26 -49.40
N VAL A 764 56.01 -8.52 -49.29
CA VAL A 764 56.25 -7.05 -49.32
C VAL A 764 56.96 -6.78 -50.68
N PRO A 765 56.90 -5.63 -51.40
CA PRO A 765 57.37 -4.31 -50.91
C PRO A 765 56.74 -3.03 -51.50
N GLY A 766 57.18 -1.88 -50.97
CA GLY A 766 56.85 -0.52 -51.43
C GLY A 766 57.20 0.52 -50.36
#